data_AF-A0A2H4SDC5-F1
#
_entry.id   AF-A0A2H4SDC5-F1
#
_cell.length_a   1.000
_cell.length_b   1.000
_cell.length_c   1.000
_cell.angle_alpha   90.00
_cell.angle_beta   90.00
_cell.angle_gamma   90.00
#
_symmetry.space_group_name_H-M   'P 1'
#
loop_
_entity.id
_entity.type
_entity.pdbx_description
1 polymer ?
#
loop_
_entity_poly.entity_id
_entity_poly.type
_entity_poly.pdbx_seq_one_letter_code
_entity_poly.pdbx_strand_id
1 'polypeptide(L)'
;MRFTTSVVAATAVLATANAAATPAKCNADNCLRALRATQVPSRVESARAFCSSYTAAGATNVPVPTYAASGCKDNQNGKMNERISSACGCLSSATSTTTAAPTKTAEPCALASADWASRVSASPNAVPSIAASLAHDCLQSVPFNKERAAGILKALEPYLDWQSDAAYLKDPPTDYEYSPYDLFAGFKEVMSKVDAGKYSGEYEFQKDIQQKIYFPGVDGHFWLTADSMSVFSFRSPRGVVSYSEDGVALPVIKILEDYKLDFEAASVLLTINGQDAPEFIEELAKSGTYSQDVDTAYNTFFYQASRAPFALKGQFGSAARSSPLYRGPDITFGFANGTSTTLPMPARVNGNLTGVTDGASFYQKFCQPLPPAPPSQPDPNDPEPPLTGYPKPVVRTNDNVVTGYYLQGAGVDNVAVLALNSFEPKSTVEFQSVIQDFLAGAAQAGKTKLVIDLQGNGGGYIALGYELFKQVFPDIHEDGFSRWKESDGFVALAKTISDKLEGFDPANSNDPDLINIQQSELNWRYDVNTTFGNFVSYDDKFAPHVYKSTPYSNLMAWNWSDPLTTANATFGIGIDITGYRSRKNATKYYNAEDVILLYDGDCASTCSITSELLRLNAGVKSVVFGGRPRAGPQQTIGGVKGSQVYKYSDILWFTSRASNWTDDAATKAILAKYTDITPFRIAGSVNVRDQIVRDHLDDGTPSQFVAEYADCRRFWTKPMIDDIQEVWKAAAQSGFHNADCNWGGIKRTSSAQSFAQSRPVPGSTPTFISYTVDKTSNPEVQDIAWRAHHLVEAPKLEG
;
A
#
# COMPACT_ATOMS: atom_id res chain seq x y z
N MET A 1 33.33 0.16 -50.84
CA MET A 1 34.69 -0.39 -51.03
C MET A 1 34.62 -1.90 -50.93
N ARG A 2 35.11 -2.63 -51.94
CA ARG A 2 35.37 -4.08 -51.93
C ARG A 2 36.75 -4.35 -51.30
N PHE A 3 36.92 -5.55 -50.71
CA PHE A 3 38.07 -6.48 -50.72
C PHE A 3 37.96 -7.38 -49.47
N THR A 4 37.45 -8.61 -49.58
CA THR A 4 38.10 -9.92 -49.84
C THR A 4 38.70 -10.63 -48.63
N THR A 5 38.34 -11.91 -48.57
CA THR A 5 38.58 -13.02 -47.64
C THR A 5 40.02 -13.49 -47.47
N SER A 6 40.31 -14.14 -46.33
CA SER A 6 41.17 -15.34 -46.25
C SER A 6 40.78 -16.23 -45.06
N VAL A 7 40.77 -17.53 -45.33
CA VAL A 7 40.36 -18.66 -44.47
C VAL A 7 41.62 -19.38 -43.98
N VAL A 8 41.63 -19.85 -42.72
CA VAL A 8 42.49 -20.96 -42.26
C VAL A 8 41.67 -21.86 -41.34
N ALA A 9 41.71 -23.16 -41.61
CA ALA A 9 41.04 -24.24 -40.89
C ALA A 9 42.04 -25.03 -40.02
N ALA A 10 41.58 -25.64 -38.91
CA ALA A 10 42.26 -26.76 -38.25
C ALA A 10 41.30 -27.60 -37.37
N THR A 11 40.91 -28.76 -37.91
CA THR A 11 40.87 -30.14 -37.38
C THR A 11 40.44 -30.49 -35.94
N ALA A 12 39.54 -31.49 -35.87
CA ALA A 12 39.05 -32.21 -34.69
C ALA A 12 39.92 -33.43 -34.30
N VAL A 13 39.84 -33.85 -33.04
CA VAL A 13 40.34 -35.15 -32.53
C VAL A 13 39.28 -35.81 -31.63
N LEU A 14 38.92 -37.05 -31.96
CA LEU A 14 38.05 -37.97 -31.20
C LEU A 14 38.78 -38.55 -29.97
N ALA A 15 38.06 -38.78 -28.87
CA ALA A 15 38.47 -39.63 -27.76
C ALA A 15 37.57 -40.87 -27.67
N THR A 16 38.19 -42.03 -27.44
CA THR A 16 37.64 -43.39 -27.50
C THR A 16 36.93 -43.84 -26.20
N ALA A 17 35.96 -44.73 -26.37
CA ALA A 17 35.16 -45.37 -25.32
C ALA A 17 35.93 -46.42 -24.50
N ASN A 18 35.54 -46.61 -23.23
CA ASN A 18 35.89 -47.77 -22.41
C ASN A 18 34.62 -48.60 -22.09
N ALA A 19 34.75 -49.93 -22.15
CA ALA A 19 33.68 -50.93 -22.16
C ALA A 19 32.94 -51.09 -20.81
N ALA A 20 31.63 -51.38 -20.89
CA ALA A 20 30.75 -51.69 -19.76
C ALA A 20 30.81 -53.18 -19.36
N ALA A 21 30.89 -53.47 -18.06
CA ALA A 21 30.69 -54.81 -17.50
C ALA A 21 29.21 -55.03 -17.10
N THR A 22 28.68 -56.23 -17.36
CA THR A 22 27.30 -56.65 -17.05
C THR A 22 27.00 -56.67 -15.53
N PRO A 23 25.80 -56.26 -15.06
CA PRO A 23 25.46 -56.20 -13.64
C PRO A 23 25.13 -57.57 -13.04
N ALA A 24 25.59 -57.81 -11.80
CA ALA A 24 25.28 -59.01 -11.02
C ALA A 24 23.78 -59.05 -10.61
N LYS A 25 23.13 -60.22 -10.72
CA LYS A 25 21.74 -60.42 -10.28
C LYS A 25 21.64 -60.33 -8.75
N CYS A 26 20.84 -59.38 -8.25
CA CYS A 26 20.60 -59.20 -6.82
C CYS A 26 19.31 -59.90 -6.37
N ASN A 27 19.44 -61.02 -5.68
CA ASN A 27 18.31 -61.75 -5.13
C ASN A 27 17.85 -61.12 -3.80
N ALA A 28 16.55 -60.86 -3.65
CA ALA A 28 15.95 -60.21 -2.47
C ALA A 28 15.79 -61.16 -1.27
N ASP A 29 16.91 -61.67 -0.76
CA ASP A 29 16.92 -62.49 0.45
C ASP A 29 16.70 -61.66 1.73
N ASN A 30 16.64 -62.33 2.89
CA ASN A 30 16.40 -61.64 4.16
C ASN A 30 17.52 -60.67 4.54
N CYS A 31 18.75 -60.87 4.04
CA CYS A 31 19.88 -59.99 4.29
C CYS A 31 19.74 -58.70 3.48
N LEU A 32 19.48 -58.80 2.18
CA LEU A 32 19.25 -57.63 1.32
C LEU A 32 18.00 -56.84 1.72
N ARG A 33 16.93 -57.53 2.17
CA ARG A 33 15.72 -56.87 2.70
C ARG A 33 16.00 -56.09 3.98
N ALA A 34 16.82 -56.62 4.89
CA ALA A 34 17.18 -55.91 6.12
C ALA A 34 17.97 -54.61 5.83
N LEU A 35 18.81 -54.61 4.80
CA LEU A 35 19.57 -53.43 4.37
C LEU A 35 18.75 -52.41 3.57
N ARG A 36 17.61 -52.82 2.99
CA ARG A 36 16.76 -51.99 2.12
C ARG A 36 15.38 -51.65 2.68
N ALA A 37 15.14 -51.89 3.97
CA ALA A 37 13.83 -51.68 4.59
C ALA A 37 13.45 -50.19 4.62
N THR A 38 12.70 -49.71 3.61
CA THR A 38 12.27 -48.31 3.45
C THR A 38 11.20 -47.89 4.46
N GLN A 39 10.54 -48.84 5.11
CA GLN A 39 9.57 -48.59 6.18
C GLN A 39 10.21 -48.10 7.50
N VAL A 40 11.55 -48.04 7.57
CA VAL A 40 12.27 -47.45 8.71
C VAL A 40 12.99 -46.18 8.22
N PRO A 41 12.72 -44.99 8.80
CA PRO A 41 13.39 -43.74 8.40
C PRO A 41 14.91 -43.88 8.39
N SER A 42 15.54 -43.38 7.32
CA SER A 42 17.00 -43.36 7.12
C SER A 42 17.70 -44.74 7.06
N ARG A 43 16.95 -45.84 6.93
CA ARG A 43 17.52 -47.21 6.91
C ARG A 43 18.43 -47.43 5.71
N VAL A 44 18.05 -46.97 4.53
CA VAL A 44 18.82 -47.20 3.29
C VAL A 44 20.13 -46.40 3.34
N GLU A 45 20.08 -45.17 3.87
CA GLU A 45 21.23 -44.29 4.05
C GLU A 45 22.21 -44.87 5.08
N SER A 46 21.72 -45.32 6.24
CA SER A 46 22.55 -45.97 7.26
C SER A 46 23.15 -47.30 6.78
N ALA A 47 22.40 -48.09 6.01
CA ALA A 47 22.90 -49.33 5.41
C ALA A 47 23.95 -49.06 4.33
N ARG A 48 23.80 -48.02 3.50
CA ARG A 48 24.83 -47.61 2.53
C ARG A 48 26.12 -47.18 3.22
N ALA A 49 26.03 -46.37 4.28
CA ALA A 49 27.20 -45.95 5.05
C ALA A 49 27.93 -47.15 5.69
N PHE A 50 27.18 -48.04 6.35
CA PHE A 50 27.72 -49.28 6.91
C PHE A 50 28.39 -50.14 5.82
N CYS A 51 27.73 -50.37 4.69
CA CYS A 51 28.26 -51.17 3.60
C CYS A 51 29.53 -50.59 3.00
N SER A 52 29.61 -49.27 2.85
CA SER A 52 30.81 -48.58 2.37
C SER A 52 32.01 -48.82 3.29
N SER A 53 31.82 -48.87 4.61
CA SER A 53 32.89 -49.19 5.55
C SER A 53 33.18 -50.69 5.62
N TYR A 54 32.15 -51.52 5.53
CA TYR A 54 32.26 -52.98 5.68
C TYR A 54 32.96 -53.66 4.50
N THR A 55 32.73 -53.19 3.26
CA THR A 55 33.34 -53.76 2.05
C THR A 55 34.61 -53.03 1.59
N ALA A 56 35.11 -52.07 2.38
CA ALA A 56 36.35 -51.36 2.05
C ALA A 56 37.56 -52.31 2.11
N ALA A 57 38.49 -52.17 1.16
CA ALA A 57 39.71 -52.97 1.15
C ALA A 57 40.52 -52.76 2.43
N GLY A 58 40.81 -53.84 3.17
CA GLY A 58 41.54 -53.78 4.45
C GLY A 58 40.68 -53.53 5.69
N ALA A 59 39.35 -53.49 5.57
CA ALA A 59 38.45 -53.36 6.72
C ALA A 59 38.59 -54.56 7.67
N THR A 60 38.93 -54.29 8.93
CA THR A 60 38.96 -55.29 10.01
C THR A 60 38.10 -54.77 11.18
N ASN A 61 37.33 -55.65 11.81
CA ASN A 61 36.51 -55.35 13.00
C ASN A 61 35.45 -54.22 12.84
N VAL A 62 34.85 -54.05 11.66
CA VAL A 62 33.72 -53.12 11.47
C VAL A 62 32.51 -53.62 12.26
N PRO A 63 31.98 -52.84 13.23
CA PRO A 63 30.82 -53.25 14.02
C PRO A 63 29.61 -53.50 13.12
N VAL A 64 29.01 -54.70 13.20
CA VAL A 64 27.83 -55.05 12.42
C VAL A 64 26.58 -54.52 13.12
N PRO A 65 25.79 -53.63 12.50
CA PRO A 65 24.57 -53.11 13.10
C PRO A 65 23.57 -54.23 13.38
N THR A 66 22.77 -54.07 14.43
CA THR A 66 21.82 -55.08 14.90
C THR A 66 20.84 -55.55 13.81
N TYR A 67 20.39 -54.64 12.94
CA TYR A 67 19.52 -54.97 11.81
C TYR A 67 20.21 -55.88 10.78
N ALA A 68 21.49 -55.62 10.45
CA ALA A 68 22.28 -56.46 9.56
C ALA A 68 22.61 -57.81 10.23
N ALA A 69 23.01 -57.80 11.50
CA ALA A 69 23.26 -59.01 12.29
C ALA A 69 22.01 -59.91 12.39
N SER A 70 20.82 -59.31 12.52
CA SER A 70 19.56 -60.04 12.58
C SER A 70 19.10 -60.61 11.23
N GLY A 71 19.28 -59.86 10.14
CA GLY A 71 18.81 -60.23 8.80
C GLY A 71 19.78 -61.11 8.01
N CYS A 72 21.07 -61.08 8.34
CA CYS A 72 22.14 -61.74 7.58
C CYS A 72 22.76 -62.96 8.29
N LYS A 73 22.10 -63.54 9.31
CA LYS A 73 22.59 -64.73 10.05
C LYS A 73 23.07 -65.86 9.14
N ASP A 74 24.03 -66.67 9.59
CA ASP A 74 24.51 -67.83 8.83
C ASP A 74 23.37 -68.71 8.30
N ASN A 75 23.43 -69.12 7.04
CA ASN A 75 22.50 -70.06 6.45
C ASN A 75 23.14 -70.90 5.34
N GLN A 76 22.33 -71.71 4.64
CA GLN A 76 22.77 -72.55 3.52
C GLN A 76 23.44 -71.81 2.35
N ASN A 77 23.32 -70.47 2.28
CA ASN A 77 23.89 -69.64 1.22
C ASN A 77 25.21 -68.97 1.63
N GLY A 78 25.68 -69.14 2.88
CA GLY A 78 26.98 -68.61 3.34
C GLY A 78 26.98 -68.12 4.79
N LYS A 79 28.16 -67.74 5.26
CA LYS A 79 28.35 -67.13 6.59
C LYS A 79 27.93 -65.66 6.61
N MET A 80 27.59 -65.13 7.77
CA MET A 80 27.02 -63.78 7.92
C MET A 80 27.87 -62.69 7.28
N ASN A 81 29.19 -62.77 7.41
CA ASN A 81 30.12 -61.82 6.80
C ASN A 81 30.07 -61.84 5.26
N GLU A 82 30.04 -63.03 4.65
CA GLU A 82 29.95 -63.19 3.19
C GLU A 82 28.58 -62.72 2.67
N ARG A 83 27.52 -63.02 3.43
CA ARG A 83 26.15 -62.60 3.12
C ARG A 83 25.98 -61.08 3.22
N ILE A 84 26.56 -60.44 4.22
CA ILE A 84 26.59 -58.98 4.34
C ILE A 84 27.34 -58.37 3.15
N SER A 85 28.54 -58.87 2.83
CA SER A 85 29.33 -58.38 1.70
C SER A 85 28.57 -58.50 0.37
N SER A 86 27.88 -59.64 0.16
CA SER A 86 27.04 -59.85 -1.01
C SER A 86 25.85 -58.88 -1.07
N ALA A 87 25.13 -58.70 0.04
CA ALA A 87 23.99 -57.78 0.09
C ALA A 87 24.40 -56.30 -0.04
N CYS A 88 25.58 -55.93 0.48
CA CYS A 88 26.19 -54.62 0.31
C CYS A 88 26.54 -54.33 -1.15
N GLY A 89 27.07 -55.33 -1.89
CA GLY A 89 27.30 -55.22 -3.34
C GLY A 89 26.02 -55.05 -4.16
N CYS A 90 24.86 -55.34 -3.56
CA CYS A 90 23.56 -55.18 -4.19
C CYS A 90 22.85 -53.87 -3.87
N LEU A 91 23.28 -53.11 -2.86
CA LEU A 91 22.82 -51.75 -2.63
C LEU A 91 23.43 -50.85 -3.71
N SER A 92 22.61 -50.12 -4.47
CA SER A 92 23.09 -49.13 -5.42
C SER A 92 23.94 -48.11 -4.64
N SER A 93 25.24 -48.05 -4.94
CA SER A 93 26.13 -47.02 -4.42
C SER A 93 25.49 -45.67 -4.70
N ALA A 94 25.38 -44.83 -3.67
CA ALA A 94 25.14 -43.42 -3.92
C ALA A 94 26.23 -42.96 -4.88
N THR A 95 25.87 -42.25 -5.94
CA THR A 95 26.82 -41.56 -6.80
C THR A 95 27.72 -40.75 -5.87
N SER A 96 28.95 -41.21 -5.70
CA SER A 96 29.99 -40.47 -5.01
C SER A 96 30.31 -39.28 -5.91
N THR A 97 29.58 -38.18 -5.74
CA THR A 97 30.20 -36.88 -5.94
C THR A 97 31.36 -36.84 -4.96
N THR A 98 32.55 -37.10 -5.48
CA THR A 98 33.80 -36.68 -4.87
C THR A 98 33.58 -35.32 -4.26
N THR A 99 33.67 -35.25 -2.94
CA THR A 99 33.85 -33.98 -2.23
C THR A 99 35.18 -33.44 -2.71
N ALA A 100 35.15 -32.65 -3.79
CA ALA A 100 35.97 -31.45 -3.82
C ALA A 100 35.76 -30.76 -2.47
N ALA A 101 36.84 -30.26 -1.84
CA ALA A 101 36.72 -29.36 -0.69
C ALA A 101 35.48 -28.48 -0.89
N PRO A 102 34.54 -28.38 0.08
CA PRO A 102 33.18 -27.94 -0.16
C PRO A 102 33.25 -26.79 -1.13
N THR A 103 32.83 -27.01 -2.39
CA THR A 103 32.71 -25.91 -3.32
C THR A 103 31.78 -25.01 -2.57
N LYS A 104 32.29 -23.86 -2.08
CA LYS A 104 31.48 -22.91 -1.30
C LYS A 104 30.18 -22.83 -2.06
N THR A 105 29.07 -23.31 -1.48
CA THR A 105 27.75 -23.01 -2.04
C THR A 105 27.79 -21.52 -2.25
N ALA A 106 27.78 -21.11 -3.52
CA ALA A 106 28.08 -19.73 -3.86
C ALA A 106 27.11 -18.88 -3.04
N GLU A 107 27.65 -17.91 -2.32
CA GLU A 107 26.87 -17.22 -1.31
C GLU A 107 25.67 -16.55 -2.00
N PRO A 108 24.42 -16.75 -1.52
CA PRO A 108 23.23 -16.32 -2.25
C PRO A 108 23.17 -14.82 -2.58
N CYS A 109 23.59 -13.96 -1.67
CA CYS A 109 23.69 -12.52 -1.90
C CYS A 109 24.82 -12.16 -2.88
N ALA A 110 25.94 -12.90 -2.89
CA ALA A 110 26.96 -12.73 -3.94
C ALA A 110 26.40 -13.06 -5.33
N LEU A 111 25.61 -14.14 -5.44
CA LEU A 111 24.96 -14.53 -6.68
C LEU A 111 23.89 -13.50 -7.12
N ALA A 112 23.07 -13.02 -6.18
CA ALA A 112 22.07 -11.98 -6.44
C ALA A 112 22.73 -10.68 -6.93
N SER A 113 23.83 -10.27 -6.29
CA SER A 113 24.63 -9.11 -6.67
C SER A 113 25.23 -9.25 -8.07
N ALA A 114 25.74 -10.44 -8.42
CA ALA A 114 26.29 -10.71 -9.76
C ALA A 114 25.22 -10.70 -10.86
N ASP A 115 24.04 -11.33 -10.65
CA ASP A 115 22.93 -11.27 -11.61
C ASP A 115 22.43 -9.83 -11.76
N TRP A 116 22.21 -9.12 -10.66
CA TRP A 116 21.83 -7.70 -10.68
C TRP A 116 22.79 -6.85 -11.50
N ALA A 117 24.10 -6.96 -11.28
CA ALA A 117 25.11 -6.21 -12.03
C ALA A 117 25.08 -6.53 -13.54
N SER A 118 24.83 -7.80 -13.89
CA SER A 118 24.63 -8.23 -15.28
C SER A 118 23.39 -7.57 -15.90
N ARG A 119 22.26 -7.52 -15.17
CA ARG A 119 21.01 -6.85 -15.64
C ARG A 119 21.18 -5.36 -15.83
N VAL A 120 21.82 -4.69 -14.88
CA VAL A 120 22.13 -3.25 -14.96
C VAL A 120 23.02 -2.97 -16.18
N SER A 121 24.03 -3.80 -16.41
CA SER A 121 24.92 -3.64 -17.57
C SER A 121 24.20 -3.85 -18.91
N ALA A 122 23.27 -4.82 -18.95
CA ALA A 122 22.48 -5.12 -20.15
C ALA A 122 21.39 -4.08 -20.45
N SER A 123 20.87 -3.40 -19.42
CA SER A 123 19.80 -2.40 -19.58
C SER A 123 19.93 -1.29 -18.53
N PRO A 124 20.86 -0.33 -18.73
CA PRO A 124 21.21 0.68 -17.71
C PRO A 124 20.06 1.59 -17.27
N ASN A 125 19.05 1.76 -18.12
CA ASN A 125 17.90 2.63 -17.87
C ASN A 125 16.66 1.88 -17.37
N ALA A 126 16.74 0.56 -17.20
CA ALA A 126 15.65 -0.26 -16.68
C ALA A 126 15.91 -0.61 -15.21
N VAL A 127 14.84 -0.69 -14.41
CA VAL A 127 14.97 -1.22 -13.04
C VAL A 127 15.23 -2.72 -13.13
N PRO A 128 16.38 -3.22 -12.62
CA PRO A 128 16.77 -4.61 -12.79
C PRO A 128 15.86 -5.56 -12.00
N SER A 129 15.68 -6.77 -12.53
CA SER A 129 14.99 -7.86 -11.85
C SER A 129 15.81 -9.14 -11.94
N ILE A 130 15.82 -9.92 -10.85
CA ILE A 130 16.49 -11.22 -10.74
C ILE A 130 15.44 -12.31 -10.43
N ALA A 131 15.82 -13.58 -10.41
CA ALA A 131 14.91 -14.65 -10.01
C ALA A 131 14.44 -14.47 -8.55
N ALA A 132 13.14 -14.66 -8.29
CA ALA A 132 12.58 -14.49 -6.95
C ALA A 132 13.20 -15.44 -5.92
N SER A 133 13.47 -16.69 -6.29
CA SER A 133 14.15 -17.65 -5.42
C SER A 133 15.55 -17.16 -5.02
N LEU A 134 16.33 -16.63 -5.98
CA LEU A 134 17.67 -16.09 -5.71
C LEU A 134 17.63 -14.88 -4.76
N ALA A 135 16.69 -13.95 -4.97
CA ALA A 135 16.49 -12.83 -4.06
C ALA A 135 16.09 -13.30 -2.64
N HIS A 136 15.21 -14.29 -2.55
CA HIS A 136 14.79 -14.86 -1.28
C HIS A 136 15.92 -15.60 -0.56
N ASP A 137 16.73 -16.37 -1.27
CA ASP A 137 17.89 -17.07 -0.71
C ASP A 137 18.92 -16.07 -0.15
N CYS A 138 19.11 -14.92 -0.82
CA CYS A 138 19.90 -13.82 -0.27
C CYS A 138 19.28 -13.26 1.03
N LEU A 139 17.98 -12.94 1.04
CA LEU A 139 17.31 -12.45 2.25
C LEU A 139 17.39 -13.44 3.42
N GLN A 140 17.31 -14.74 3.15
CA GLN A 140 17.47 -15.80 4.16
C GLN A 140 18.91 -15.94 4.68
N SER A 141 19.93 -15.51 3.92
CA SER A 141 21.32 -15.54 4.39
C SER A 141 21.69 -14.34 5.28
N VAL A 142 20.84 -13.31 5.34
CA VAL A 142 21.05 -12.12 6.17
C VAL A 142 20.92 -12.47 7.67
N PRO A 143 21.97 -12.25 8.48
CA PRO A 143 21.97 -12.65 9.89
C PRO A 143 20.97 -11.85 10.73
N PHE A 144 20.34 -12.52 11.70
CA PHE A 144 19.48 -11.88 12.69
C PHE A 144 20.29 -11.18 13.79
N ASN A 145 19.95 -9.92 14.10
CA ASN A 145 20.52 -9.20 15.23
C ASN A 145 19.47 -8.98 16.33
N LYS A 146 19.54 -9.80 17.38
CA LYS A 146 18.59 -9.77 18.50
C LYS A 146 18.56 -8.43 19.23
N GLU A 147 19.72 -7.82 19.49
CA GLU A 147 19.80 -6.57 20.25
C GLU A 147 19.17 -5.41 19.48
N ARG A 148 19.44 -5.33 18.17
CA ARG A 148 18.78 -4.36 17.29
C ARG A 148 17.27 -4.60 17.22
N ALA A 149 16.84 -5.85 17.03
CA ALA A 149 15.43 -6.21 16.97
C ALA A 149 14.68 -5.81 18.25
N ALA A 150 15.26 -6.07 19.43
CA ALA A 150 14.69 -5.63 20.70
C ALA A 150 14.67 -4.10 20.82
N GLY A 151 15.72 -3.42 20.35
CA GLY A 151 15.78 -1.96 20.29
C GLY A 151 14.69 -1.34 19.42
N ILE A 152 14.42 -1.93 18.25
CA ILE A 152 13.34 -1.51 17.35
C ILE A 152 11.99 -1.62 18.05
N LEU A 153 11.67 -2.80 18.61
CA LEU A 153 10.35 -3.01 19.22
C LEU A 153 10.15 -2.10 20.44
N LYS A 154 11.18 -1.92 21.26
CA LYS A 154 11.14 -0.98 22.40
C LYS A 154 10.92 0.46 21.94
N ALA A 155 11.54 0.88 20.85
CA ALA A 155 11.35 2.21 20.29
C ALA A 155 9.95 2.38 19.69
N LEU A 156 9.38 1.33 19.10
CA LEU A 156 8.05 1.35 18.47
C LEU A 156 6.89 1.43 19.47
N GLU A 157 7.00 0.73 20.61
CA GLU A 157 5.93 0.59 21.60
C GLU A 157 5.17 1.89 21.92
N PRO A 158 5.81 3.01 22.30
CA PRO A 158 5.09 4.23 22.64
C PRO A 158 4.42 4.92 21.45
N TYR A 159 4.88 4.70 20.21
CA TYR A 159 4.24 5.23 19.01
C TYR A 159 3.00 4.43 18.61
N LEU A 160 3.02 3.10 18.79
CA LEU A 160 1.85 2.25 18.46
C LEU A 160 0.63 2.59 19.32
N ASP A 161 0.83 3.13 20.52
CA ASP A 161 -0.28 3.56 21.38
C ASP A 161 -1.04 4.77 20.85
N TRP A 162 -0.53 5.47 19.84
CA TRP A 162 -1.21 6.57 19.18
C TRP A 162 -2.21 6.13 18.10
N GLN A 163 -2.20 4.85 17.71
CA GLN A 163 -3.18 4.33 16.76
C GLN A 163 -4.60 4.44 17.37
N SER A 164 -5.40 5.33 16.81
CA SER A 164 -6.66 5.82 17.38
C SER A 164 -7.77 4.76 17.45
N ASP A 165 -7.77 3.85 16.49
CA ASP A 165 -8.81 2.84 16.27
C ASP A 165 -8.50 1.45 16.87
N ALA A 166 -7.39 1.29 17.59
CA ALA A 166 -6.92 -0.02 18.06
C ALA A 166 -7.96 -0.82 18.87
N ALA A 167 -8.83 -0.14 19.62
CA ALA A 167 -9.91 -0.79 20.37
C ALA A 167 -11.03 -1.34 19.47
N TYR A 168 -11.31 -0.66 18.35
CA TYR A 168 -12.28 -1.08 17.34
C TYR A 168 -11.70 -2.16 16.43
N LEU A 169 -10.40 -2.12 16.10
CA LEU A 169 -9.73 -3.24 15.40
C LEU A 169 -9.85 -4.54 16.20
N LYS A 170 -9.69 -4.47 17.53
CA LYS A 170 -9.77 -5.63 18.43
C LYS A 170 -11.18 -6.22 18.53
N ASP A 171 -12.19 -5.37 18.45
CA ASP A 171 -13.60 -5.73 18.60
C ASP A 171 -14.44 -4.93 17.59
N PRO A 172 -14.35 -5.25 16.29
CA PRO A 172 -15.01 -4.46 15.26
C PRO A 172 -16.52 -4.74 15.23
N PRO A 173 -17.34 -3.86 14.64
CA PRO A 173 -18.74 -4.16 14.33
C PRO A 173 -18.87 -5.47 13.53
N THR A 174 -20.00 -6.17 13.70
CA THR A 174 -20.20 -7.51 13.12
C THR A 174 -20.26 -7.54 11.60
N ASP A 175 -20.53 -6.39 10.99
CA ASP A 175 -20.58 -6.15 9.55
C ASP A 175 -19.25 -5.67 8.96
N TYR A 176 -18.21 -5.50 9.77
CA TYR A 176 -16.86 -5.23 9.29
C TYR A 176 -16.27 -6.46 8.59
N GLU A 177 -15.79 -6.30 7.36
CA GLU A 177 -15.40 -7.44 6.51
C GLU A 177 -14.06 -8.09 6.91
N TYR A 178 -13.22 -7.41 7.71
CA TYR A 178 -11.96 -7.94 8.19
C TYR A 178 -12.10 -8.59 9.57
N SER A 179 -11.24 -9.58 9.84
CA SER A 179 -11.24 -10.28 11.12
C SER A 179 -10.79 -9.36 12.27
N PRO A 180 -11.33 -9.56 13.49
CA PRO A 180 -10.85 -8.86 14.67
C PRO A 180 -9.35 -9.03 14.86
N TYR A 181 -8.66 -7.95 15.21
CA TYR A 181 -7.22 -7.87 15.32
C TYR A 181 -6.78 -7.10 16.58
N ASP A 182 -6.06 -7.78 17.47
CA ASP A 182 -5.46 -7.16 18.66
C ASP A 182 -4.00 -6.75 18.36
N LEU A 183 -3.81 -5.47 18.05
CA LEU A 183 -2.52 -4.84 17.76
C LEU A 183 -1.47 -5.14 18.84
N PHE A 184 -1.83 -4.96 20.11
CA PHE A 184 -0.90 -5.10 21.22
C PHE A 184 -0.59 -6.57 21.54
N ALA A 185 -1.52 -7.50 21.27
CA ALA A 185 -1.23 -8.93 21.32
C ALA A 185 -0.25 -9.34 20.20
N GLY A 186 -0.44 -8.83 18.98
CA GLY A 186 0.49 -9.04 17.86
C GLY A 186 1.90 -8.52 18.18
N PHE A 187 2.00 -7.30 18.70
CA PHE A 187 3.27 -6.72 19.17
C PHE A 187 3.95 -7.60 20.24
N LYS A 188 3.20 -8.06 21.25
CA LYS A 188 3.72 -8.94 22.32
C LYS A 188 4.20 -10.30 21.78
N GLU A 189 3.53 -10.87 20.77
CA GLU A 189 3.96 -12.11 20.11
C GLU A 189 5.36 -11.93 19.48
N VAL A 190 5.54 -10.84 18.72
CA VAL A 190 6.82 -10.55 18.06
C VAL A 190 7.92 -10.28 19.09
N MET A 191 7.65 -9.49 20.13
CA MET A 191 8.60 -9.24 21.22
C MET A 191 9.04 -10.55 21.90
N SER A 192 8.09 -11.44 22.23
CA SER A 192 8.40 -12.73 22.85
C SER A 192 9.30 -13.61 21.98
N LYS A 193 9.12 -13.60 20.65
CA LYS A 193 10.00 -14.33 19.71
C LYS A 193 11.41 -13.72 19.65
N VAL A 194 11.53 -12.39 19.67
CA VAL A 194 12.82 -11.69 19.76
C VAL A 194 13.54 -12.08 21.04
N ASP A 195 12.87 -11.97 22.19
CA ASP A 195 13.44 -12.31 23.51
C ASP A 195 13.90 -13.76 23.59
N ALA A 196 13.16 -14.68 22.97
CA ALA A 196 13.52 -16.09 22.90
C ALA A 196 14.57 -16.42 21.82
N GLY A 197 14.98 -15.46 20.98
CA GLY A 197 15.96 -15.68 19.91
C GLY A 197 15.48 -16.66 18.84
N LYS A 198 14.19 -16.63 18.50
CA LYS A 198 13.54 -17.63 17.62
C LYS A 198 13.56 -17.29 16.13
N TYR A 199 14.10 -16.15 15.73
CA TYR A 199 14.19 -15.77 14.32
C TYR A 199 15.43 -16.37 13.66
N SER A 200 15.25 -16.96 12.48
CA SER A 200 16.34 -17.56 11.69
C SER A 200 17.20 -16.53 10.96
N GLY A 201 16.66 -15.33 10.70
CA GLY A 201 17.32 -14.26 9.96
C GLY A 201 16.54 -12.94 10.07
N GLU A 202 17.14 -11.87 9.57
CA GLU A 202 16.56 -10.52 9.62
C GLU A 202 15.23 -10.42 8.84
N TYR A 203 15.14 -11.10 7.70
CA TYR A 203 13.93 -11.12 6.88
C TYR A 203 12.71 -11.69 7.61
N GLU A 204 12.87 -12.82 8.33
CA GLU A 204 11.74 -13.42 9.07
C GLU A 204 11.28 -12.54 10.24
N PHE A 205 12.19 -11.81 10.88
CA PHE A 205 11.84 -10.85 11.93
C PHE A 205 11.00 -9.68 11.37
N GLN A 206 11.46 -9.05 10.29
CA GLN A 206 10.73 -7.92 9.71
C GLN A 206 9.41 -8.34 9.05
N LYS A 207 9.37 -9.54 8.47
CA LYS A 207 8.14 -10.15 7.96
C LYS A 207 7.12 -10.32 9.08
N ASP A 208 7.53 -10.83 10.24
CA ASP A 208 6.64 -10.94 11.41
C ASP A 208 6.16 -9.56 11.89
N ILE A 209 7.01 -8.52 11.90
CA ILE A 209 6.55 -7.15 12.18
C ILE A 209 5.43 -6.75 11.21
N GLN A 210 5.63 -6.91 9.90
CA GLN A 210 4.62 -6.53 8.91
C GLN A 210 3.33 -7.35 9.07
N GLN A 211 3.43 -8.68 9.13
CA GLN A 211 2.27 -9.58 9.14
C GLN A 211 1.52 -9.63 10.48
N LYS A 212 2.19 -9.33 11.60
CA LYS A 212 1.60 -9.42 12.94
C LYS A 212 1.26 -8.07 13.56
N ILE A 213 1.86 -6.98 13.11
CA ILE A 213 1.68 -5.63 13.68
C ILE A 213 0.97 -4.71 12.69
N TYR A 214 1.40 -4.63 11.43
CA TYR A 214 0.92 -3.56 10.53
C TYR A 214 -0.16 -3.99 9.54
N PHE A 215 0.02 -5.10 8.83
CA PHE A 215 -0.89 -5.54 7.77
C PHE A 215 -2.31 -5.84 8.26
N PRO A 216 -2.51 -6.49 9.43
CA PRO A 216 -3.86 -6.75 9.94
C PRO A 216 -4.64 -5.49 10.35
N GLY A 217 -3.95 -4.35 10.53
CA GLY A 217 -4.60 -3.07 10.82
C GLY A 217 -5.40 -2.50 9.63
N VAL A 218 -5.15 -2.99 8.40
CA VAL A 218 -5.85 -2.62 7.16
C VAL A 218 -6.06 -1.11 6.98
N ASP A 219 -5.04 -0.36 7.38
CA ASP A 219 -5.06 1.09 7.45
C ASP A 219 -3.89 1.66 6.62
N GLY A 220 -4.22 2.62 5.75
CA GLY A 220 -3.31 3.37 4.90
C GLY A 220 -2.40 4.34 5.66
N HIS A 221 -2.80 4.86 6.81
CA HIS A 221 -1.98 5.69 7.69
C HIS A 221 -1.14 4.89 8.66
N PHE A 222 -1.45 3.61 8.85
CA PHE A 222 -0.71 2.74 9.75
C PHE A 222 0.27 1.84 8.99
N TRP A 223 1.50 2.31 8.82
CA TRP A 223 2.54 1.62 8.05
C TRP A 223 3.93 1.75 8.67
N LEU A 224 4.81 0.86 8.24
CA LEU A 224 6.22 0.82 8.61
C LEU A 224 7.06 0.50 7.38
N THR A 225 8.13 1.26 7.14
CA THR A 225 9.17 0.84 6.20
C THR A 225 10.11 -0.15 6.87
N ALA A 226 10.26 -1.30 6.21
CA ALA A 226 11.19 -2.36 6.61
C ALA A 226 12.45 -2.27 5.74
N ASP A 227 13.62 -2.10 6.34
CA ASP A 227 14.85 -1.80 5.62
C ASP A 227 15.34 -2.96 4.75
N SER A 228 15.60 -4.14 5.32
CA SER A 228 16.10 -5.31 4.57
C SER A 228 15.07 -5.82 3.56
N MET A 229 13.79 -5.82 3.94
CA MET A 229 12.68 -6.25 3.08
C MET A 229 12.45 -5.29 1.89
N SER A 230 12.82 -4.02 1.99
CA SER A 230 12.61 -3.04 0.91
C SER A 230 13.52 -3.26 -0.31
N VAL A 231 14.61 -4.04 -0.16
CA VAL A 231 15.61 -4.24 -1.22
C VAL A 231 15.05 -5.01 -2.41
N PHE A 232 14.12 -5.93 -2.16
CA PHE A 232 13.49 -6.76 -3.18
C PHE A 232 11.97 -6.64 -3.14
N SER A 233 11.33 -6.62 -4.30
CA SER A 233 9.87 -6.69 -4.43
C SER A 233 9.47 -7.85 -5.35
N PHE A 234 8.71 -8.79 -4.80
CA PHE A 234 8.22 -9.99 -5.45
C PHE A 234 6.86 -9.71 -6.10
N ARG A 235 6.84 -9.60 -7.43
CA ARG A 235 5.64 -9.26 -8.21
C ARG A 235 5.35 -10.26 -9.31
N SER A 236 4.08 -10.40 -9.70
CA SER A 236 3.73 -11.27 -10.84
C SER A 236 4.42 -10.74 -12.10
N PRO A 237 4.96 -11.62 -12.98
CA PRO A 237 5.51 -11.20 -14.26
C PRO A 237 4.44 -10.62 -15.21
N ARG A 238 3.15 -10.87 -14.94
CA ARG A 238 2.00 -10.48 -15.75
C ARG A 238 0.99 -9.67 -14.94
N GLY A 239 0.33 -8.72 -15.58
CA GLY A 239 -0.83 -8.01 -15.02
C GLY A 239 -2.15 -8.75 -15.28
N VAL A 240 -3.21 -8.32 -14.60
CA VAL A 240 -4.59 -8.81 -14.83
C VAL A 240 -5.54 -7.66 -15.09
N VAL A 241 -6.61 -7.96 -15.83
CA VAL A 241 -7.71 -7.04 -16.09
C VAL A 241 -9.03 -7.75 -15.80
N SER A 242 -10.01 -7.03 -15.24
CA SER A 242 -11.34 -7.55 -14.98
C SER A 242 -12.41 -6.64 -15.54
N TYR A 243 -13.35 -7.23 -16.27
CA TYR A 243 -14.48 -6.52 -16.87
C TYR A 243 -15.63 -7.49 -17.16
N SER A 244 -16.84 -6.96 -17.20
CA SER A 244 -18.04 -7.64 -17.69
C SER A 244 -18.08 -7.55 -19.22
N GLU A 245 -18.33 -8.68 -19.88
CA GLU A 245 -18.35 -8.77 -21.35
C GLU A 245 -19.60 -8.12 -21.96
N ASP A 246 -20.73 -8.10 -21.24
CA ASP A 246 -22.00 -7.50 -21.68
C ASP A 246 -22.46 -6.32 -20.80
N GLY A 247 -21.72 -6.00 -19.73
CA GLY A 247 -22.06 -4.98 -18.75
C GLY A 247 -23.07 -5.42 -17.67
N VAL A 248 -23.53 -6.67 -17.71
CA VAL A 248 -24.54 -7.23 -16.79
C VAL A 248 -24.01 -8.46 -16.06
N ALA A 249 -23.42 -9.40 -16.78
CA ALA A 249 -22.81 -10.60 -16.24
C ALA A 249 -21.64 -10.26 -15.31
N LEU A 250 -21.33 -11.20 -14.41
CA LEU A 250 -20.20 -11.04 -13.50
C LEU A 250 -18.89 -10.85 -14.30
N PRO A 251 -17.99 -9.97 -13.84
CA PRO A 251 -16.73 -9.73 -14.53
C PRO A 251 -15.89 -11.00 -14.68
N VAL A 252 -15.32 -11.18 -15.87
CA VAL A 252 -14.27 -12.18 -16.12
C VAL A 252 -12.90 -11.58 -15.78
N ILE A 253 -11.89 -12.44 -15.62
CA ILE A 253 -10.49 -12.03 -15.47
C ILE A 253 -9.70 -12.51 -16.69
N LYS A 254 -8.85 -11.66 -17.24
CA LYS A 254 -7.89 -12.02 -18.31
C LYS A 254 -6.50 -11.50 -17.98
N ILE A 255 -5.49 -12.11 -18.58
CA ILE A 255 -4.12 -11.60 -18.51
C ILE A 255 -4.03 -10.29 -19.30
N LEU A 256 -3.54 -9.23 -18.65
CA LEU A 256 -3.52 -7.87 -19.21
C LEU A 256 -2.73 -7.79 -20.52
N GLU A 257 -1.56 -8.43 -20.59
CA GLU A 257 -0.74 -8.34 -21.79
C GLU A 257 -1.31 -9.17 -22.95
N ASP A 258 -2.07 -10.24 -22.68
CA ASP A 258 -2.77 -10.98 -23.74
C ASP A 258 -3.97 -10.17 -24.25
N TYR A 259 -4.73 -9.55 -23.33
CA TYR A 259 -5.81 -8.60 -23.64
C TYR A 259 -5.32 -7.45 -24.54
N LYS A 260 -4.15 -6.87 -24.23
CA LYS A 260 -3.57 -5.76 -25.01
C LYS A 260 -3.01 -6.21 -26.36
N LEU A 261 -2.58 -7.47 -26.47
CA LEU A 261 -2.03 -8.02 -27.70
C LEU A 261 -3.14 -8.39 -28.71
N ASP A 262 -4.11 -9.17 -28.26
CA ASP A 262 -5.28 -9.60 -29.04
C ASP A 262 -6.45 -9.89 -28.08
N PHE A 263 -7.33 -8.91 -27.96
CA PHE A 263 -8.51 -8.98 -27.09
C PHE A 263 -9.42 -10.18 -27.38
N GLU A 264 -9.63 -10.49 -28.67
CA GLU A 264 -10.55 -11.54 -29.10
C GLU A 264 -9.96 -12.92 -28.82
N ALA A 265 -8.63 -13.06 -28.94
CA ALA A 265 -7.93 -14.30 -28.64
C ALA A 265 -7.63 -14.49 -27.14
N ALA A 266 -7.70 -13.43 -26.32
CA ALA A 266 -7.41 -13.50 -24.89
C ALA A 266 -8.40 -14.40 -24.14
N SER A 267 -7.89 -15.51 -23.60
CA SER A 267 -8.70 -16.48 -22.86
C SER A 267 -8.97 -16.03 -21.42
N VAL A 268 -10.13 -16.41 -20.88
CA VAL A 268 -10.47 -16.19 -19.47
C VAL A 268 -9.49 -16.96 -18.58
N LEU A 269 -8.92 -16.27 -17.60
CA LEU A 269 -8.09 -16.84 -16.56
C LEU A 269 -8.99 -17.50 -15.52
N LEU A 270 -8.91 -18.83 -15.42
CA LEU A 270 -9.71 -19.61 -14.48
C LEU A 270 -8.97 -19.86 -13.18
N THR A 271 -7.67 -20.18 -13.26
CA THR A 271 -6.90 -20.53 -12.06
C THR A 271 -5.53 -19.86 -12.00
N ILE A 272 -5.09 -19.58 -10.78
CA ILE A 272 -3.72 -19.17 -10.44
C ILE A 272 -3.19 -20.17 -9.43
N ASN A 273 -2.07 -20.83 -9.73
CA ASN A 273 -1.48 -21.90 -8.92
C ASN A 273 -2.47 -23.03 -8.57
N GLY A 274 -3.45 -23.29 -9.46
CA GLY A 274 -4.48 -24.31 -9.27
C GLY A 274 -5.68 -23.88 -8.41
N GLN A 275 -5.67 -22.68 -7.83
CA GLN A 275 -6.80 -22.06 -7.13
C GLN A 275 -7.63 -21.20 -8.09
N ASP A 276 -8.92 -21.03 -7.84
CA ASP A 276 -9.79 -20.12 -8.59
C ASP A 276 -9.17 -18.70 -8.63
N ALA A 277 -9.12 -18.08 -9.82
CA ALA A 277 -8.39 -16.85 -10.02
C ALA A 277 -8.96 -15.65 -9.22
N PRO A 278 -10.28 -15.40 -9.21
CA PRO A 278 -10.90 -14.45 -8.28
C PRO A 278 -10.54 -14.70 -6.81
N GLU A 279 -10.67 -15.93 -6.32
CA GLU A 279 -10.36 -16.27 -4.92
C GLU A 279 -8.88 -16.01 -4.58
N PHE A 280 -7.95 -16.43 -5.46
CA PHE A 280 -6.52 -16.21 -5.27
C PHE A 280 -6.18 -14.71 -5.19
N ILE A 281 -6.78 -13.89 -6.05
CA ILE A 281 -6.54 -12.43 -6.06
C ILE A 281 -7.16 -11.77 -4.83
N GLU A 282 -8.36 -12.18 -4.39
CA GLU A 282 -8.97 -11.68 -3.15
C GLU A 282 -8.10 -12.00 -1.92
N GLU A 283 -7.63 -13.24 -1.78
CA GLU A 283 -6.77 -13.63 -0.67
C GLU A 283 -5.47 -12.83 -0.65
N LEU A 284 -4.85 -12.64 -1.82
CA LEU A 284 -3.64 -11.84 -1.95
C LEU A 284 -3.89 -10.35 -1.67
N ALA A 285 -5.03 -9.81 -2.10
CA ALA A 285 -5.42 -8.44 -1.79
C ALA A 285 -5.59 -8.25 -0.28
N LYS A 286 -6.19 -9.22 0.42
CA LYS A 286 -6.39 -9.16 1.87
C LYS A 286 -5.11 -9.37 2.68
N SER A 287 -4.07 -10.00 2.13
CA SER A 287 -2.88 -10.40 2.89
C SER A 287 -1.96 -9.25 3.31
N GLY A 288 -2.24 -8.02 2.88
CA GLY A 288 -1.48 -6.83 3.23
C GLY A 288 -1.89 -5.63 2.39
N THR A 289 -3.15 -5.20 2.50
CA THR A 289 -3.69 -4.01 1.84
C THR A 289 -3.58 -2.75 2.71
N TYR A 290 -3.76 -1.58 2.08
CA TYR A 290 -4.02 -0.31 2.77
C TYR A 290 -5.53 0.01 2.87
N SER A 291 -6.36 -0.77 2.18
CA SER A 291 -7.81 -0.53 2.06
C SER A 291 -8.57 -1.18 3.21
N GLN A 292 -9.53 -0.44 3.76
CA GLN A 292 -10.48 -0.84 4.82
C GLN A 292 -11.71 -1.57 4.26
N ASP A 293 -11.80 -1.74 2.94
CA ASP A 293 -12.86 -2.46 2.21
C ASP A 293 -12.26 -3.48 1.24
N VAL A 294 -12.81 -4.70 1.23
CA VAL A 294 -12.26 -5.81 0.43
C VAL A 294 -12.52 -5.62 -1.07
N ASP A 295 -13.67 -5.04 -1.45
CA ASP A 295 -13.98 -4.76 -2.86
C ASP A 295 -13.01 -3.72 -3.45
N THR A 296 -12.61 -2.73 -2.64
CA THR A 296 -11.57 -1.77 -2.98
C THR A 296 -10.20 -2.42 -3.04
N ALA A 297 -9.80 -3.20 -2.03
CA ALA A 297 -8.55 -3.94 -2.06
C ALA A 297 -8.44 -4.80 -3.32
N TYR A 298 -9.51 -5.50 -3.68
CA TYR A 298 -9.61 -6.30 -4.90
C TYR A 298 -9.42 -5.44 -6.16
N ASN A 299 -10.09 -4.30 -6.27
CA ASN A 299 -9.97 -3.39 -7.42
C ASN A 299 -8.55 -2.92 -7.67
N THR A 300 -7.76 -2.65 -6.63
CA THR A 300 -6.38 -2.18 -6.79
C THR A 300 -5.45 -3.18 -7.48
N PHE A 301 -5.81 -4.47 -7.52
CA PHE A 301 -5.01 -5.51 -8.16
C PHE A 301 -5.11 -5.54 -9.68
N PHE A 302 -6.15 -4.92 -10.25
CA PHE A 302 -6.41 -4.92 -11.69
C PHE A 302 -5.94 -3.63 -12.36
N TYR A 303 -5.64 -3.73 -13.64
CA TYR A 303 -5.48 -2.56 -14.49
C TYR A 303 -6.80 -1.78 -14.60
N GLN A 304 -6.71 -0.45 -14.51
CA GLN A 304 -7.83 0.48 -14.66
C GLN A 304 -7.42 1.65 -15.54
N ALA A 305 -8.35 2.19 -16.34
CA ALA A 305 -8.08 3.33 -17.24
C ALA A 305 -7.63 4.58 -16.47
N SER A 306 -8.19 4.83 -15.29
CA SER A 306 -7.80 5.95 -14.41
C SER A 306 -6.34 5.89 -13.95
N ARG A 307 -5.73 4.69 -13.96
CA ARG A 307 -4.33 4.46 -13.56
C ARG A 307 -3.37 4.29 -14.75
N ALA A 308 -3.88 4.41 -15.97
CA ALA A 308 -3.06 4.37 -17.18
C ALA A 308 -1.89 5.39 -17.19
N PRO A 309 -2.05 6.63 -16.68
CA PRO A 309 -0.95 7.60 -16.67
C PRO A 309 0.30 7.14 -15.90
N PHE A 310 0.12 6.26 -14.91
CA PHE A 310 1.20 5.76 -14.06
C PHE A 310 1.84 4.46 -14.61
N ALA A 311 1.45 4.03 -15.81
CA ALA A 311 1.91 2.79 -16.45
C ALA A 311 1.78 1.54 -15.56
N LEU A 312 0.86 1.56 -14.59
CA LEU A 312 0.65 0.47 -13.64
C LEU A 312 -0.14 -0.67 -14.30
N LYS A 313 0.18 -1.91 -13.93
CA LYS A 313 -0.53 -3.13 -14.38
C LYS A 313 -1.64 -3.57 -13.40
N GLY A 314 -1.96 -2.72 -12.42
CA GLY A 314 -2.59 -3.14 -11.16
C GLY A 314 -1.58 -3.77 -10.19
N GLN A 315 -1.89 -3.80 -8.91
CA GLN A 315 -1.01 -4.33 -7.85
C GLN A 315 -0.62 -5.81 -8.03
N PHE A 316 -1.37 -6.59 -8.83
CA PHE A 316 -1.01 -7.96 -9.13
C PHE A 316 0.33 -8.06 -9.88
N GLY A 317 0.50 -7.25 -10.93
CA GLY A 317 1.68 -7.21 -11.80
C GLY A 317 2.66 -6.06 -11.50
N SER A 318 2.23 -5.07 -10.72
CA SER A 318 3.06 -3.97 -10.19
C SER A 318 3.43 -4.24 -8.73
N ALA A 319 3.86 -3.21 -7.98
CA ALA A 319 4.09 -3.32 -6.54
C ALA A 319 2.77 -3.18 -5.75
N ALA A 320 2.73 -3.88 -4.63
CA ALA A 320 1.69 -3.87 -3.61
C ALA A 320 2.37 -3.75 -2.24
N ARG A 321 1.63 -3.37 -1.20
CA ARG A 321 2.15 -3.35 0.18
C ARG A 321 2.72 -4.71 0.62
N SER A 322 2.13 -5.82 0.15
CA SER A 322 2.61 -7.18 0.41
C SER A 322 3.75 -7.65 -0.52
N SER A 323 4.19 -6.85 -1.49
CA SER A 323 5.27 -7.23 -2.44
C SER A 323 6.63 -7.55 -1.82
N PRO A 324 7.00 -7.07 -0.62
CA PRO A 324 8.21 -7.55 0.05
C PRO A 324 8.13 -9.02 0.50
N LEU A 325 6.94 -9.65 0.49
CA LEU A 325 6.76 -11.05 0.84
C LEU A 325 7.05 -11.97 -0.35
N TYR A 326 7.95 -12.93 -0.16
CA TYR A 326 8.22 -13.98 -1.14
C TYR A 326 6.99 -14.86 -1.40
N ARG A 327 6.66 -15.08 -2.69
CA ARG A 327 5.45 -15.80 -3.14
C ARG A 327 5.75 -17.11 -3.88
N GLY A 328 6.95 -17.63 -3.72
CA GLY A 328 7.42 -18.83 -4.43
C GLY A 328 8.20 -18.52 -5.71
N PRO A 329 8.81 -19.55 -6.30
CA PRO A 329 9.74 -19.40 -7.42
C PRO A 329 9.04 -19.20 -8.76
N ASP A 330 7.80 -19.68 -8.89
CA ASP A 330 7.03 -19.72 -10.13
C ASP A 330 5.56 -19.38 -9.86
N ILE A 331 4.85 -18.99 -10.91
CA ILE A 331 3.40 -18.79 -10.93
C ILE A 331 2.79 -19.48 -12.14
N THR A 332 1.69 -20.22 -11.93
CA THR A 332 0.99 -20.97 -12.97
C THR A 332 -0.38 -20.35 -13.24
N PHE A 333 -0.66 -20.03 -14.50
CA PHE A 333 -1.95 -19.52 -14.98
C PHE A 333 -2.68 -20.63 -15.74
N GLY A 334 -3.93 -20.93 -15.39
CA GLY A 334 -4.81 -21.88 -16.10
C GLY A 334 -5.98 -21.17 -16.79
N PHE A 335 -6.25 -21.53 -18.05
CA PHE A 335 -7.15 -20.79 -18.94
C PHE A 335 -8.38 -21.60 -19.38
N ALA A 336 -9.45 -20.89 -19.73
CA ALA A 336 -10.71 -21.50 -20.18
C ALA A 336 -10.59 -22.28 -21.51
N ASN A 337 -9.58 -22.00 -22.34
CA ASN A 337 -9.28 -22.77 -23.55
C ASN A 337 -8.55 -24.10 -23.27
N GLY A 338 -8.33 -24.45 -21.99
CA GLY A 338 -7.67 -25.68 -21.56
C GLY A 338 -6.14 -25.62 -21.53
N THR A 339 -5.53 -24.47 -21.86
CA THR A 339 -4.08 -24.29 -21.75
C THR A 339 -3.68 -23.86 -20.34
N SER A 340 -2.39 -24.02 -20.03
CA SER A 340 -1.79 -23.53 -18.80
C SER A 340 -0.37 -23.04 -19.09
N THR A 341 0.07 -21.99 -18.39
CA THR A 341 1.42 -21.43 -18.53
C THR A 341 2.03 -21.22 -17.16
N THR A 342 3.23 -21.76 -16.94
CA THR A 342 4.04 -21.51 -15.74
C THR A 342 5.17 -20.55 -16.08
N LEU A 343 5.31 -19.49 -15.30
CA LEU A 343 6.35 -18.48 -15.46
C LEU A 343 7.18 -18.33 -14.18
N PRO A 344 8.50 -18.09 -14.29
CA PRO A 344 9.30 -17.77 -13.12
C PRO A 344 8.87 -16.42 -12.53
N MET A 345 8.79 -16.36 -11.21
CA MET A 345 8.53 -15.13 -10.48
C MET A 345 9.78 -14.24 -10.47
N PRO A 346 9.67 -12.97 -10.87
CA PRO A 346 10.75 -12.01 -10.74
C PRO A 346 10.76 -11.35 -9.36
N ALA A 347 11.96 -10.98 -8.89
CA ALA A 347 12.16 -10.00 -7.84
C ALA A 347 12.74 -8.72 -8.46
N ARG A 348 11.99 -7.61 -8.39
CA ARG A 348 12.52 -6.27 -8.69
C ARG A 348 13.55 -5.94 -7.63
N VAL A 349 14.71 -5.44 -8.04
CA VAL A 349 15.76 -5.01 -7.12
C VAL A 349 15.69 -3.49 -6.96
N ASN A 350 15.23 -3.02 -5.81
CA ASN A 350 15.09 -1.59 -5.49
C ASN A 350 16.39 -1.01 -4.91
N GLY A 351 17.21 -1.86 -4.29
CA GLY A 351 18.49 -1.47 -3.72
C GLY A 351 19.65 -1.54 -4.73
N ASN A 352 20.74 -0.83 -4.42
CA ASN A 352 22.01 -0.98 -5.13
C ASN A 352 22.81 -2.14 -4.50
N LEU A 353 23.04 -3.24 -5.22
CA LEU A 353 23.74 -4.43 -4.67
C LEU A 353 25.27 -4.37 -4.78
N THR A 354 25.86 -3.28 -5.27
CA THR A 354 27.33 -3.16 -5.38
C THR A 354 28.02 -3.39 -4.03
N GLY A 355 29.00 -4.30 -3.97
CA GLY A 355 29.73 -4.61 -2.74
C GLY A 355 28.98 -5.50 -1.76
N VAL A 356 27.79 -6.00 -2.12
CA VAL A 356 27.13 -7.09 -1.39
C VAL A 356 27.77 -8.41 -1.84
N THR A 357 28.48 -9.07 -0.93
CA THR A 357 29.22 -10.32 -1.16
C THR A 357 28.75 -11.48 -0.29
N ASP A 358 27.96 -11.18 0.73
CA ASP A 358 27.32 -12.13 1.62
C ASP A 358 26.14 -11.52 2.38
N GLY A 359 25.38 -12.33 3.12
CA GLY A 359 24.31 -11.84 3.99
C GLY A 359 24.80 -10.83 5.05
N ALA A 360 26.05 -10.94 5.53
CA ALA A 360 26.61 -10.00 6.50
C ALA A 360 26.89 -8.61 5.89
N SER A 361 27.46 -8.56 4.69
CA SER A 361 27.66 -7.31 3.93
C SER A 361 26.33 -6.72 3.45
N PHE A 362 25.33 -7.55 3.13
CA PHE A 362 23.95 -7.09 2.92
C PHE A 362 23.43 -6.37 4.17
N TYR A 363 23.55 -7.00 5.34
CA TYR A 363 23.12 -6.40 6.60
C TYR A 363 23.84 -5.06 6.87
N GLN A 364 25.16 -5.02 6.68
CA GLN A 364 25.94 -3.78 6.85
C GLN A 364 25.53 -2.67 5.88
N LYS A 365 25.13 -3.02 4.65
CA LYS A 365 24.73 -2.03 3.65
C LYS A 365 23.32 -1.52 3.87
N PHE A 366 22.40 -2.42 4.16
CA PHE A 366 20.97 -2.12 4.13
C PHE A 366 20.34 -1.93 5.52
N CYS A 367 20.95 -2.43 6.58
CA CYS A 367 20.37 -2.39 7.94
C CYS A 367 21.07 -1.39 8.88
N GLN A 368 21.90 -0.50 8.31
CA GLN A 368 22.61 0.56 9.03
C GLN A 368 21.96 1.93 8.75
N PRO A 369 22.09 2.91 9.66
CA PRO A 369 21.58 4.27 9.46
C PRO A 369 22.08 4.87 8.14
N LEU A 370 21.18 5.52 7.40
CA LEU A 370 21.55 6.30 6.22
C LEU A 370 21.83 7.76 6.63
N PRO A 371 22.75 8.46 5.94
CA PRO A 371 22.82 9.91 6.05
C PRO A 371 21.47 10.52 5.60
N PRO A 372 21.08 11.69 6.14
CA PRO A 372 19.88 12.39 5.71
C PRO A 372 19.93 12.63 4.19
N ALA A 373 18.85 12.29 3.50
CA ALA A 373 18.70 12.66 2.10
C ALA A 373 18.56 14.20 2.01
N PRO A 374 19.18 14.86 1.03
CA PRO A 374 18.96 16.28 0.81
C PRO A 374 17.49 16.51 0.44
N PRO A 375 16.83 17.55 1.00
CA PRO A 375 15.48 17.90 0.58
C PRO A 375 15.51 18.34 -0.88
N SER A 376 14.63 17.75 -1.69
CA SER A 376 14.36 18.21 -3.05
C SER A 376 12.92 18.70 -3.10
N GLN A 377 12.70 20.00 -3.30
CA GLN A 377 11.40 20.53 -3.66
C GLN A 377 11.30 20.63 -5.19
N PRO A 378 10.26 20.02 -5.81
CA PRO A 378 9.95 20.28 -7.20
C PRO A 378 9.61 21.77 -7.39
N ASP A 379 10.08 22.40 -8.47
CA ASP A 379 9.65 23.76 -8.81
C ASP A 379 8.14 23.75 -9.15
N PRO A 380 7.30 24.52 -8.43
CA PRO A 380 5.86 24.56 -8.71
C PRO A 380 5.53 25.13 -10.10
N ASN A 381 6.47 25.85 -10.72
CA ASN A 381 6.30 26.39 -12.06
C ASN A 381 6.60 25.38 -13.16
N ASP A 382 7.29 24.27 -12.86
CA ASP A 382 7.66 23.26 -13.86
C ASP A 382 6.44 22.38 -14.22
N PRO A 383 5.87 22.53 -15.43
CA PRO A 383 4.65 21.83 -15.79
C PRO A 383 4.98 20.37 -16.13
N GLU A 384 4.25 19.46 -15.50
CA GLU A 384 4.29 18.06 -15.87
C GLU A 384 3.65 17.83 -17.24
N PRO A 385 4.10 16.80 -17.98
CA PRO A 385 3.45 16.37 -19.20
C PRO A 385 1.96 16.06 -18.94
N PRO A 386 1.08 16.27 -19.93
CA PRO A 386 -0.31 15.84 -19.84
C PRO A 386 -0.43 14.35 -19.53
N LEU A 387 -1.46 13.98 -18.76
CA LEU A 387 -1.73 12.59 -18.38
C LEU A 387 -1.91 11.70 -19.60
N THR A 388 -1.12 10.64 -19.68
CA THR A 388 -1.23 9.64 -20.77
C THR A 388 -2.53 8.84 -20.62
N GLY A 389 -3.31 8.73 -21.70
CA GLY A 389 -4.59 8.02 -21.70
C GLY A 389 -5.81 8.90 -21.35
N TYR A 390 -5.59 10.15 -20.96
CA TYR A 390 -6.66 11.14 -20.76
C TYR A 390 -6.82 12.01 -22.00
N PRO A 391 -8.03 12.53 -22.28
CA PRO A 391 -8.21 13.51 -23.35
C PRO A 391 -7.48 14.83 -23.01
N LYS A 392 -7.42 15.75 -23.97
CA LYS A 392 -6.84 17.07 -23.72
C LYS A 392 -7.73 17.84 -22.72
N PRO A 393 -7.19 18.31 -21.57
CA PRO A 393 -7.98 19.08 -20.61
C PRO A 393 -8.27 20.49 -21.11
N VAL A 394 -9.42 21.03 -20.66
CA VAL A 394 -9.81 22.44 -20.86
C VAL A 394 -9.01 23.33 -19.91
N VAL A 395 -8.76 22.84 -18.68
CA VAL A 395 -7.92 23.48 -17.66
C VAL A 395 -7.25 22.40 -16.82
N ARG A 396 -6.05 22.65 -16.30
CA ARG A 396 -5.33 21.76 -15.40
C ARG A 396 -4.34 22.53 -14.52
N THR A 397 -3.98 21.96 -13.37
CA THR A 397 -2.79 22.36 -12.63
C THR A 397 -1.52 21.88 -13.35
N ASN A 398 -0.38 22.50 -13.03
CA ASN A 398 0.92 22.16 -13.63
C ASN A 398 1.29 20.68 -13.40
N ASP A 399 0.95 20.13 -12.24
CA ASP A 399 1.20 18.75 -11.79
C ASP A 399 0.07 17.76 -12.10
N ASN A 400 -0.96 18.18 -12.84
CA ASN A 400 -2.14 17.37 -13.17
C ASN A 400 -2.94 16.84 -11.95
N VAL A 401 -2.76 17.42 -10.76
CA VAL A 401 -3.56 17.08 -9.57
C VAL A 401 -5.04 17.40 -9.80
N VAL A 402 -5.34 18.54 -10.45
CA VAL A 402 -6.69 18.90 -10.89
C VAL A 402 -6.72 18.99 -12.41
N THR A 403 -7.68 18.32 -13.04
CA THR A 403 -7.91 18.38 -14.48
C THR A 403 -9.39 18.51 -14.81
N GLY A 404 -9.72 19.38 -15.76
CA GLY A 404 -11.11 19.68 -16.15
C GLY A 404 -11.40 19.34 -17.61
N TYR A 405 -12.54 18.70 -17.87
CA TYR A 405 -12.96 18.20 -19.18
C TYR A 405 -14.43 18.51 -19.48
N TYR A 406 -14.77 18.56 -20.77
CA TYR A 406 -16.15 18.61 -21.23
C TYR A 406 -16.47 17.36 -22.04
N LEU A 407 -17.48 16.61 -21.62
CA LEU A 407 -17.92 15.44 -22.38
C LEU A 407 -18.58 15.86 -23.69
N GLN A 408 -18.50 14.94 -24.65
CA GLN A 408 -19.15 15.00 -25.94
C GLN A 408 -19.84 13.67 -26.23
N GLY A 409 -21.03 13.74 -26.83
CA GLY A 409 -21.82 12.59 -27.23
C GLY A 409 -23.28 12.65 -26.77
N ALA A 410 -24.08 11.75 -27.33
CA ALA A 410 -25.51 11.70 -27.09
C ALA A 410 -25.84 11.63 -25.58
N GLY A 411 -26.57 12.63 -25.10
CA GLY A 411 -27.01 12.71 -23.71
C GLY A 411 -25.96 13.16 -22.70
N VAL A 412 -24.74 13.51 -23.10
CA VAL A 412 -23.68 13.97 -22.17
C VAL A 412 -23.04 15.31 -22.56
N ASP A 413 -23.50 15.97 -23.62
CA ASP A 413 -22.95 17.25 -24.09
C ASP A 413 -23.10 18.39 -23.07
N ASN A 414 -23.99 18.26 -22.08
CA ASN A 414 -24.17 19.21 -20.98
C ASN A 414 -23.37 18.83 -19.71
N VAL A 415 -22.48 17.84 -19.78
CA VAL A 415 -21.71 17.33 -18.65
C VAL A 415 -20.27 17.85 -18.68
N ALA A 416 -19.82 18.40 -17.56
CA ALA A 416 -18.42 18.70 -17.25
C ALA A 416 -17.86 17.63 -16.31
N VAL A 417 -16.56 17.35 -16.40
CA VAL A 417 -15.85 16.43 -15.51
C VAL A 417 -14.69 17.15 -14.84
N LEU A 418 -14.67 17.15 -13.52
CA LEU A 418 -13.55 17.59 -12.69
C LEU A 418 -12.88 16.35 -12.10
N ALA A 419 -11.70 15.99 -12.58
CA ALA A 419 -10.94 14.86 -12.05
C ALA A 419 -9.86 15.35 -11.08
N LEU A 420 -9.87 14.80 -9.87
CA LEU A 420 -8.88 15.08 -8.83
C LEU A 420 -8.10 13.80 -8.53
N ASN A 421 -6.84 13.77 -8.93
CA ASN A 421 -5.97 12.61 -8.73
C ASN A 421 -5.32 12.59 -7.33
N SER A 422 -5.33 13.73 -6.63
CA SER A 422 -4.73 13.92 -5.30
C SER A 422 -5.30 15.20 -4.65
N PHE A 423 -5.06 15.39 -3.35
CA PHE A 423 -5.20 16.66 -2.63
C PHE A 423 -3.84 17.22 -2.20
N GLU A 424 -2.75 16.79 -2.83
CA GLU A 424 -1.39 17.24 -2.56
C GLU A 424 -0.78 17.91 -3.81
N PRO A 425 -1.20 19.14 -4.16
CA PRO A 425 -0.68 19.88 -5.28
C PRO A 425 0.69 20.51 -4.97
N LYS A 426 1.49 20.77 -6.01
CA LYS A 426 2.69 21.61 -5.93
C LYS A 426 2.38 23.07 -5.59
N SER A 427 1.14 23.54 -5.81
CA SER A 427 0.70 24.89 -5.47
C SER A 427 -0.75 24.90 -4.99
N THR A 428 -0.99 25.30 -3.74
CA THR A 428 -2.35 25.40 -3.16
C THR A 428 -3.18 26.49 -3.84
N VAL A 429 -2.55 27.61 -4.21
CA VAL A 429 -3.18 28.72 -4.96
C VAL A 429 -3.56 28.28 -6.38
N GLU A 430 -2.70 27.52 -7.07
CA GLU A 430 -3.04 26.96 -8.39
C GLU A 430 -4.21 25.98 -8.29
N PHE A 431 -4.20 25.09 -7.30
CA PHE A 431 -5.31 24.17 -7.02
C PHE A 431 -6.65 24.93 -6.86
N GLN A 432 -6.68 25.94 -5.99
CA GLN A 432 -7.89 26.74 -5.75
C GLN A 432 -8.36 27.44 -7.03
N SER A 433 -7.44 28.10 -7.76
CA SER A 433 -7.79 28.89 -8.94
C SER A 433 -8.22 28.04 -10.14
N VAL A 434 -7.59 26.88 -10.37
CA VAL A 434 -7.97 25.95 -11.45
C VAL A 434 -9.39 25.41 -11.26
N ILE A 435 -9.77 25.04 -10.04
CA ILE A 435 -11.15 24.59 -9.74
C ILE A 435 -12.13 25.75 -9.97
N GLN A 436 -11.81 26.95 -9.51
CA GLN A 436 -12.67 28.13 -9.66
C GLN A 436 -12.90 28.46 -11.15
N ASP A 437 -11.83 28.49 -11.95
CA ASP A 437 -11.88 28.72 -13.38
C ASP A 437 -12.67 27.63 -14.11
N PHE A 438 -12.51 26.37 -13.70
CA PHE A 438 -13.26 25.26 -14.28
C PHE A 438 -14.76 25.39 -14.04
N LEU A 439 -15.18 25.63 -12.79
CA LEU A 439 -16.60 25.72 -12.44
C LEU A 439 -17.27 26.90 -13.16
N ALA A 440 -16.61 28.06 -13.17
CA ALA A 440 -17.09 29.24 -13.88
C ALA A 440 -17.13 29.02 -15.41
N GLY A 441 -16.07 28.46 -15.98
CA GLY A 441 -15.96 28.16 -17.40
C GLY A 441 -16.98 27.12 -17.87
N ALA A 442 -17.22 26.09 -17.06
CA ALA A 442 -18.22 25.04 -17.35
C ALA A 442 -19.63 25.63 -17.40
N ALA A 443 -19.98 26.48 -16.42
CA ALA A 443 -21.27 27.16 -16.41
C ALA A 443 -21.46 28.08 -17.63
N GLN A 444 -20.42 28.82 -18.03
CA GLN A 444 -20.43 29.66 -19.26
C GLN A 444 -20.56 28.82 -20.54
N ALA A 445 -19.94 27.65 -20.57
CA ALA A 445 -20.03 26.70 -21.68
C ALA A 445 -21.35 25.90 -21.71
N GLY A 446 -22.32 26.24 -20.87
CA GLY A 446 -23.63 25.59 -20.82
C GLY A 446 -23.60 24.18 -20.23
N LYS A 447 -22.53 23.82 -19.51
CA LYS A 447 -22.44 22.53 -18.80
C LYS A 447 -23.28 22.63 -17.54
N THR A 448 -24.40 21.92 -17.53
CA THR A 448 -25.40 21.97 -16.46
C THR A 448 -25.23 20.85 -15.44
N LYS A 449 -24.36 19.89 -15.73
CA LYS A 449 -24.10 18.71 -14.91
C LYS A 449 -22.59 18.58 -14.68
N LEU A 450 -22.21 18.11 -13.50
CA LEU A 450 -20.82 17.94 -13.08
C LEU A 450 -20.59 16.51 -12.58
N VAL A 451 -19.59 15.84 -13.14
CA VAL A 451 -19.00 14.64 -12.55
C VAL A 451 -17.73 15.06 -11.81
N ILE A 452 -17.61 14.70 -10.54
CA ILE A 452 -16.37 14.82 -9.78
C ILE A 452 -15.76 13.42 -9.72
N ASP A 453 -14.65 13.24 -10.41
CA ASP A 453 -13.91 11.97 -10.47
C ASP A 453 -12.85 11.93 -9.37
N LEU A 454 -13.02 10.96 -8.46
CA LEU A 454 -12.17 10.72 -7.29
C LEU A 454 -11.52 9.33 -7.35
N GLN A 455 -11.50 8.69 -8.53
CA GLN A 455 -10.87 7.39 -8.71
C GLN A 455 -9.37 7.43 -8.36
N GLY A 456 -8.91 6.48 -7.54
CA GLY A 456 -7.49 6.40 -7.15
C GLY A 456 -6.96 7.58 -6.31
N ASN A 457 -7.81 8.46 -5.80
CA ASN A 457 -7.38 9.63 -5.03
C ASN A 457 -7.01 9.24 -3.59
N GLY A 458 -5.70 9.21 -3.31
CA GLY A 458 -5.15 8.81 -2.01
C GLY A 458 -5.19 9.88 -0.90
N GLY A 459 -5.78 11.06 -1.15
CA GLY A 459 -5.86 12.16 -0.18
C GLY A 459 -4.75 13.21 -0.34
N GLY A 460 -4.37 13.89 0.74
CA GLY A 460 -3.37 14.98 0.71
C GLY A 460 -3.54 15.99 1.84
N TYR A 461 -3.57 17.28 1.51
CA TYR A 461 -3.74 18.35 2.49
C TYR A 461 -5.21 18.49 2.90
N ILE A 462 -5.49 18.45 4.21
CA ILE A 462 -6.87 18.44 4.78
C ILE A 462 -7.71 19.56 4.21
N ALA A 463 -7.19 20.79 4.30
CA ALA A 463 -7.88 22.01 3.94
C ALA A 463 -8.33 22.03 2.47
N LEU A 464 -7.62 21.35 1.58
CA LEU A 464 -7.98 21.30 0.16
C LEU A 464 -9.21 20.43 -0.14
N GLY A 465 -9.53 19.48 0.73
CA GLY A 465 -10.78 18.74 0.68
C GLY A 465 -12.00 19.62 0.98
N TYR A 466 -11.87 20.42 2.05
CA TYR A 466 -12.87 21.45 2.40
C TYR A 466 -12.96 22.51 1.30
N GLU A 467 -11.82 22.94 0.73
CA GLU A 467 -11.82 23.89 -0.38
C GLU A 467 -12.63 23.40 -1.58
N LEU A 468 -12.45 22.15 -2.02
CA LEU A 468 -13.26 21.58 -3.10
C LEU A 468 -14.75 21.59 -2.73
N PHE A 469 -15.10 21.10 -1.54
CA PHE A 469 -16.48 21.08 -1.06
C PHE A 469 -17.11 22.47 -1.10
N LYS A 470 -16.40 23.49 -0.60
CA LYS A 470 -16.89 24.87 -0.52
C LYS A 470 -16.92 25.59 -1.86
N GLN A 471 -16.07 25.23 -2.82
CA GLN A 471 -16.20 25.78 -4.19
C GLN A 471 -17.43 25.26 -4.91
N VAL A 472 -17.86 24.02 -4.64
CA VAL A 472 -19.07 23.44 -5.22
C VAL A 472 -20.33 23.88 -4.45
N PHE A 473 -20.27 23.89 -3.12
CA PHE A 473 -21.38 24.22 -2.21
C PHE A 473 -20.99 25.28 -1.17
N PRO A 474 -20.77 26.54 -1.58
CA PRO A 474 -20.30 27.60 -0.67
C PRO A 474 -21.30 27.95 0.43
N ASP A 475 -22.57 27.63 0.23
CA ASP A 475 -23.70 27.93 1.09
C ASP A 475 -24.01 26.83 2.14
N ILE A 476 -23.34 25.68 2.07
CA ILE A 476 -23.54 24.57 3.02
C ILE A 476 -22.45 24.61 4.10
N HIS A 477 -22.85 24.43 5.35
CA HIS A 477 -21.93 24.28 6.48
C HIS A 477 -21.42 22.83 6.56
N GLU A 478 -20.11 22.67 6.59
CA GLU A 478 -19.40 21.40 6.77
C GLU A 478 -19.45 20.92 8.23
N ASP A 479 -19.34 19.61 8.44
CA ASP A 479 -19.22 19.02 9.79
C ASP A 479 -17.76 18.86 10.16
N GLY A 480 -17.10 17.86 9.55
CA GLY A 480 -15.68 17.60 9.81
C GLY A 480 -15.39 17.15 11.24
N PHE A 481 -16.35 16.48 11.90
CA PHE A 481 -16.19 16.07 13.29
C PHE A 481 -15.18 14.94 13.43
N SER A 482 -14.33 15.07 14.45
CA SER A 482 -13.22 14.17 14.69
C SER A 482 -12.84 14.14 16.16
N ARG A 483 -12.00 13.18 16.56
CA ARG A 483 -11.50 13.05 17.94
C ARG A 483 -10.13 12.40 17.99
N TRP A 484 -9.49 12.49 19.15
CA TRP A 484 -8.20 11.88 19.45
C TRP A 484 -8.31 10.81 20.52
N LYS A 485 -7.52 9.75 20.41
CA LYS A 485 -7.34 8.78 21.50
C LYS A 485 -6.45 9.39 22.57
N GLU A 486 -6.90 9.36 23.83
CA GLU A 486 -6.18 9.92 24.97
C GLU A 486 -5.21 8.90 25.58
N SER A 487 -4.12 8.62 24.87
CA SER A 487 -2.99 7.87 25.42
C SER A 487 -2.25 8.66 26.50
N ASP A 488 -1.46 7.97 27.35
CA ASP A 488 -0.62 8.62 28.37
C ASP A 488 0.28 9.71 27.75
N GLY A 489 0.88 9.42 26.59
CA GLY A 489 1.73 10.35 25.86
C GLY A 489 0.95 11.55 25.30
N PHE A 490 -0.25 11.31 24.76
CA PHE A 490 -1.13 12.38 24.26
C PHE A 490 -1.54 13.32 25.39
N VAL A 491 -2.03 12.79 26.52
CA VAL A 491 -2.47 13.61 27.66
C VAL A 491 -1.32 14.41 28.26
N ALA A 492 -0.15 13.78 28.41
CA ALA A 492 1.07 14.45 28.87
C ALA A 492 1.47 15.63 27.96
N LEU A 493 1.41 15.42 26.64
CA LEU A 493 1.67 16.47 25.65
C LEU A 493 0.61 17.57 25.71
N ALA A 494 -0.67 17.21 25.61
CA ALA A 494 -1.78 18.14 25.56
C ALA A 494 -1.76 19.06 26.78
N LYS A 495 -1.52 18.50 27.97
CA LYS A 495 -1.42 19.29 29.20
C LYS A 495 -0.21 20.23 29.18
N THR A 496 0.97 19.71 28.87
CA THR A 496 2.22 20.50 28.86
C THR A 496 2.16 21.63 27.83
N ILE A 497 1.64 21.36 26.64
CA ILE A 497 1.46 22.35 25.57
C ILE A 497 0.43 23.40 25.97
N SER A 498 -0.71 22.98 26.50
CA SER A 498 -1.78 23.89 26.92
C SER A 498 -1.37 24.84 28.04
N ASP A 499 -0.56 24.35 29.00
CA ASP A 499 0.02 25.14 30.09
C ASP A 499 1.11 26.09 29.55
N LYS A 500 1.98 25.61 28.63
CA LYS A 500 3.03 26.42 28.00
C LYS A 500 2.48 27.59 27.18
N LEU A 501 1.34 27.39 26.53
CA LEU A 501 0.68 28.39 25.67
C LEU A 501 -0.29 29.31 26.43
N GLU A 502 -0.36 29.22 27.76
CA GLU A 502 -1.19 30.14 28.55
C GLU A 502 -0.74 31.60 28.33
N GLY A 503 -1.65 32.44 27.83
CA GLY A 503 -1.35 33.84 27.51
C GLY A 503 -0.44 34.05 26.30
N PHE A 504 -0.10 33.00 25.54
CA PHE A 504 0.66 33.12 24.32
C PHE A 504 -0.18 33.78 23.21
N ASP A 505 0.39 34.79 22.55
CA ASP A 505 -0.19 35.45 21.40
C ASP A 505 0.72 35.25 20.18
N PRO A 506 0.30 34.43 19.19
CA PRO A 506 1.11 34.17 18.01
C PRO A 506 1.36 35.43 17.17
N ALA A 507 0.50 36.46 17.26
CA ALA A 507 0.68 37.70 16.50
C ALA A 507 1.89 38.54 16.98
N ASN A 508 2.36 38.28 18.20
CA ASN A 508 3.47 39.00 18.84
C ASN A 508 4.71 38.12 19.05
N SER A 509 4.75 36.92 18.45
CA SER A 509 5.86 35.98 18.54
C SER A 509 6.63 35.88 17.22
N ASN A 510 7.95 35.67 17.32
CA ASN A 510 8.81 35.28 16.19
C ASN A 510 9.36 33.86 16.36
N ASP A 511 8.84 33.10 17.33
CA ASP A 511 9.24 31.72 17.57
C ASP A 511 8.38 30.77 16.70
N PRO A 512 8.94 30.21 15.60
CA PRO A 512 8.17 29.36 14.68
C PRO A 512 7.70 28.07 15.34
N ASP A 513 8.43 27.53 16.32
CA ASP A 513 8.03 26.30 17.02
C ASP A 513 6.78 26.56 17.88
N LEU A 514 6.74 27.68 18.62
CA LEU A 514 5.57 28.04 19.43
C LEU A 514 4.37 28.42 18.56
N ILE A 515 4.58 29.04 17.40
CA ILE A 515 3.49 29.37 16.45
C ILE A 515 2.91 28.09 15.85
N ASN A 516 3.74 27.12 15.45
CA ASN A 516 3.25 25.82 14.97
C ASN A 516 2.52 25.05 16.09
N ILE A 517 3.11 24.97 17.29
CA ILE A 517 2.50 24.24 18.43
C ILE A 517 1.18 24.88 18.89
N GLN A 518 1.03 26.20 18.76
CA GLN A 518 -0.26 26.85 19.02
C GLN A 518 -1.37 26.32 18.10
N GLN A 519 -1.02 25.95 16.87
CA GLN A 519 -1.93 25.40 15.86
C GLN A 519 -2.03 23.87 15.92
N SER A 520 -1.64 23.27 17.04
CA SER A 520 -1.78 21.83 17.27
C SER A 520 -3.10 21.49 17.92
N GLU A 521 -3.63 20.33 17.57
CA GLU A 521 -4.77 19.70 18.22
C GLU A 521 -4.51 19.43 19.71
N LEU A 522 -3.23 19.35 20.11
CA LEU A 522 -2.77 19.23 21.50
C LEU A 522 -3.01 20.51 22.32
N ASN A 523 -3.26 21.65 21.68
CA ASN A 523 -3.72 22.87 22.33
C ASN A 523 -5.24 22.89 22.41
N TRP A 524 -5.81 22.97 23.62
CA TRP A 524 -7.27 22.97 23.74
C TRP A 524 -7.97 24.17 23.12
N ARG A 525 -7.22 25.26 22.85
CA ARG A 525 -7.74 26.51 22.28
C ARG A 525 -7.73 26.54 20.74
N TYR A 526 -7.20 25.51 20.09
CA TYR A 526 -7.01 25.51 18.63
C TYR A 526 -8.28 25.14 17.86
N ASP A 527 -8.75 23.91 18.03
CA ASP A 527 -9.97 23.42 17.37
C ASP A 527 -11.24 24.07 17.96
N VAL A 528 -12.34 23.97 17.21
CA VAL A 528 -13.70 24.32 17.67
C VAL A 528 -14.49 23.07 18.05
N ASN A 529 -15.51 23.24 18.89
CA ASN A 529 -16.42 22.16 19.27
C ASN A 529 -17.46 21.87 18.17
N THR A 530 -18.36 20.91 18.40
CA THR A 530 -19.40 20.51 17.44
C THR A 530 -20.47 21.57 17.13
N THR A 531 -20.49 22.67 17.90
CA THR A 531 -21.32 23.86 17.62
C THR A 531 -20.54 24.97 16.89
N PHE A 532 -19.30 24.68 16.51
CA PHE A 532 -18.34 25.61 15.89
C PHE A 532 -18.01 26.83 16.77
N GLY A 533 -18.16 26.66 18.09
CA GLY A 533 -17.66 27.58 19.10
C GLY A 533 -16.34 27.12 19.69
N ASN A 534 -15.65 28.00 20.41
CA ASN A 534 -14.42 27.64 21.10
C ASN A 534 -14.72 26.69 22.27
N PHE A 535 -13.80 25.76 22.54
CA PHE A 535 -13.73 25.13 23.86
C PHE A 535 -13.46 26.20 24.92
N VAL A 536 -13.93 25.99 26.16
CA VAL A 536 -13.81 26.98 27.25
C VAL A 536 -12.76 26.61 28.30
N SER A 537 -12.27 25.38 28.29
CA SER A 537 -11.21 24.91 29.20
C SER A 537 -10.48 23.69 28.66
N TYR A 538 -9.38 23.30 29.31
CA TYR A 538 -8.66 22.05 29.02
C TYR A 538 -9.60 20.84 29.15
N ASP A 539 -10.32 20.73 30.27
CA ASP A 539 -11.24 19.61 30.54
C ASP A 539 -12.43 19.59 29.58
N ASP A 540 -12.86 20.74 29.06
CA ASP A 540 -13.94 20.81 28.05
C ASP A 540 -13.55 20.07 26.75
N LYS A 541 -12.26 20.08 26.39
CA LYS A 541 -11.76 19.35 25.21
C LYS A 541 -11.21 17.96 25.55
N PHE A 542 -10.51 17.81 26.68
CA PHE A 542 -9.71 16.63 27.01
C PHE A 542 -10.17 15.89 28.28
N ALA A 543 -11.39 16.14 28.77
CA ALA A 543 -11.99 15.22 29.71
C ALA A 543 -12.27 13.88 28.99
N PRO A 544 -11.97 12.73 29.61
CA PRO A 544 -12.14 11.43 28.97
C PRO A 544 -13.59 11.11 28.56
N HIS A 545 -13.80 10.91 27.26
CA HIS A 545 -15.01 10.32 26.69
C HIS A 545 -14.73 8.86 26.35
N VAL A 546 -15.28 7.94 27.14
CA VAL A 546 -14.88 6.53 27.10
C VAL A 546 -15.74 5.73 26.12
N TYR A 547 -15.10 5.18 25.08
CA TYR A 547 -15.70 4.24 24.12
C TYR A 547 -14.88 2.95 24.08
N LYS A 548 -15.53 1.78 24.12
CA LYS A 548 -14.84 0.46 24.18
C LYS A 548 -13.71 0.41 25.23
N SER A 549 -13.95 0.97 26.42
CA SER A 549 -12.96 1.09 27.51
C SER A 549 -11.70 1.92 27.18
N THR A 550 -11.74 2.73 26.12
CA THR A 550 -10.66 3.61 25.69
C THR A 550 -11.10 5.07 25.85
N PRO A 551 -10.31 5.92 26.51
CA PRO A 551 -10.61 7.35 26.62
C PRO A 551 -10.27 8.08 25.31
N TYR A 552 -11.16 8.98 24.91
CA TYR A 552 -11.00 9.87 23.76
C TYR A 552 -11.29 11.31 24.19
N SER A 553 -10.76 12.26 23.43
CA SER A 553 -11.10 13.67 23.57
C SER A 553 -12.59 13.91 23.27
N ASN A 554 -13.08 15.09 23.62
CA ASN A 554 -14.32 15.61 23.08
C ASN A 554 -14.24 15.69 21.55
N LEU A 555 -15.41 15.67 20.89
CA LEU A 555 -15.52 15.86 19.45
C LEU A 555 -15.15 17.29 19.08
N MET A 556 -14.39 17.43 18.00
CA MET A 556 -13.88 18.71 17.52
C MET A 556 -13.97 18.84 16.00
N ALA A 557 -13.90 20.08 15.52
CA ALA A 557 -13.86 20.43 14.10
C ALA A 557 -12.82 21.53 13.85
N TRP A 558 -12.46 21.70 12.58
CA TRP A 558 -11.49 22.70 12.15
C TRP A 558 -12.06 24.12 12.17
N ASN A 559 -11.24 25.10 12.58
CA ASN A 559 -11.57 26.51 12.52
C ASN A 559 -11.08 27.16 11.21
N TRP A 560 -11.84 27.03 10.13
CA TRP A 560 -11.48 27.62 8.83
C TRP A 560 -11.55 29.16 8.77
N SER A 561 -11.99 29.82 9.86
CA SER A 561 -11.92 31.28 9.98
C SER A 561 -10.57 31.79 10.51
N ASP A 562 -9.71 30.91 11.02
CA ASP A 562 -8.40 31.28 11.53
C ASP A 562 -7.43 31.61 10.38
N PRO A 563 -6.94 32.86 10.25
CA PRO A 563 -5.95 33.22 9.23
C PRO A 563 -4.64 32.46 9.37
N LEU A 564 -4.25 32.06 10.59
CA LEU A 564 -2.96 31.43 10.84
C LEU A 564 -2.94 30.01 10.25
N THR A 565 -4.05 29.28 10.38
CA THR A 565 -4.26 27.97 9.73
C THR A 565 -4.48 28.09 8.22
N THR A 566 -5.15 29.16 7.77
CA THR A 566 -5.60 29.30 6.37
C THR A 566 -4.69 30.20 5.53
N ALA A 567 -4.94 31.51 5.52
CA ALA A 567 -4.29 32.47 4.63
C ALA A 567 -2.80 32.70 4.87
N ASN A 568 -2.27 32.34 6.04
CA ASN A 568 -0.85 32.53 6.33
C ASN A 568 0.00 31.62 5.44
N ALA A 569 0.90 32.21 4.65
CA ALA A 569 1.74 31.47 3.70
C ALA A 569 2.93 30.74 4.35
N THR A 570 3.22 31.00 5.63
CA THR A 570 4.33 30.37 6.35
C THR A 570 3.83 29.18 7.18
N PHE A 571 2.79 29.40 7.97
CA PHE A 571 2.29 28.42 8.95
C PHE A 571 0.96 27.77 8.55
N GLY A 572 0.20 28.42 7.66
CA GLY A 572 -1.08 27.95 7.17
C GLY A 572 -0.97 27.29 5.79
N ILE A 573 -2.11 27.01 5.15
CA ILE A 573 -2.17 26.45 3.79
C ILE A 573 -1.90 27.50 2.68
N GLY A 574 -1.79 28.77 3.04
CA GLY A 574 -1.49 29.89 2.13
C GLY A 574 -2.69 30.41 1.34
N ILE A 575 -3.91 29.94 1.62
CA ILE A 575 -5.15 30.38 0.97
C ILE A 575 -6.27 30.58 1.99
N ASP A 576 -7.13 31.57 1.75
CA ASP A 576 -8.44 31.60 2.41
C ASP A 576 -9.30 30.45 1.83
N ILE A 577 -9.96 29.69 2.69
CA ILE A 577 -10.92 28.66 2.25
C ILE A 577 -12.19 29.34 1.73
N THR A 578 -12.69 28.86 0.60
CA THR A 578 -13.92 29.36 -0.01
C THR A 578 -15.08 29.30 0.98
N GLY A 579 -15.93 30.34 1.02
CA GLY A 579 -16.98 30.49 2.03
C GLY A 579 -16.52 31.14 3.34
N TYR A 580 -15.21 31.36 3.53
CA TYR A 580 -14.65 32.03 4.70
C TYR A 580 -13.91 33.32 4.33
N ARG A 581 -13.68 34.17 5.35
CA ARG A 581 -12.84 35.38 5.27
C ARG A 581 -13.02 36.20 3.98
N SER A 582 -11.99 36.37 3.15
CA SER A 582 -12.07 37.17 1.91
C SER A 582 -12.90 36.51 0.80
N ARG A 583 -13.25 35.23 0.96
CA ARG A 583 -13.98 34.40 -0.02
C ARG A 583 -15.38 33.98 0.44
N LYS A 584 -15.98 34.69 1.41
CA LYS A 584 -17.34 34.41 1.92
C LYS A 584 -18.43 34.44 0.85
N ASN A 585 -18.32 35.31 -0.15
CA ASN A 585 -19.35 35.54 -1.16
C ASN A 585 -19.05 34.77 -2.46
N ALA A 586 -18.79 33.47 -2.35
CA ALA A 586 -18.50 32.63 -3.50
C ALA A 586 -19.76 32.25 -4.29
N THR A 587 -19.60 32.10 -5.60
CA THR A 587 -20.70 31.77 -6.52
C THR A 587 -20.98 30.27 -6.50
N LYS A 588 -22.25 29.89 -6.32
CA LYS A 588 -22.71 28.51 -6.50
C LYS A 588 -23.07 28.26 -7.97
N TYR A 589 -22.49 27.21 -8.55
CA TYR A 589 -22.72 26.86 -9.97
C TYR A 589 -23.62 25.64 -10.19
N TYR A 590 -23.71 24.74 -9.20
CA TYR A 590 -24.45 23.48 -9.30
C TYR A 590 -25.30 23.24 -8.04
N ASN A 591 -26.45 22.59 -8.21
CA ASN A 591 -27.14 21.94 -7.09
C ASN A 591 -26.58 20.54 -6.86
N ALA A 592 -26.81 19.97 -5.68
CA ALA A 592 -26.40 18.60 -5.39
C ALA A 592 -26.97 17.57 -6.37
N GLU A 593 -28.15 17.83 -6.95
CA GLU A 593 -28.75 16.97 -7.97
C GLU A 593 -28.13 17.08 -9.37
N ASP A 594 -27.32 18.10 -9.59
CA ASP A 594 -26.56 18.32 -10.82
C ASP A 594 -25.12 17.79 -10.72
N VAL A 595 -24.72 17.26 -9.55
CA VAL A 595 -23.40 16.70 -9.29
C VAL A 595 -23.49 15.19 -9.07
N ILE A 596 -22.48 14.46 -9.56
CA ILE A 596 -22.27 13.03 -9.29
C ILE A 596 -20.82 12.81 -8.90
N LEU A 597 -20.59 11.99 -7.88
CA LEU A 597 -19.27 11.53 -7.49
C LEU A 597 -18.97 10.19 -8.14
N LEU A 598 -17.77 10.05 -8.70
CA LEU A 598 -17.30 8.85 -9.38
C LEU A 598 -16.13 8.21 -8.61
N TYR A 599 -16.22 6.90 -8.38
CA TYR A 599 -15.26 6.12 -7.60
C TYR A 599 -14.85 4.80 -8.27
N ASP A 600 -13.71 4.29 -7.86
CA ASP A 600 -13.25 2.90 -8.00
C ASP A 600 -13.13 2.20 -6.62
N GLY A 601 -13.53 2.90 -5.56
CA GLY A 601 -13.38 2.49 -4.16
C GLY A 601 -12.13 3.05 -3.47
N ASP A 602 -11.07 3.44 -4.20
CA ASP A 602 -9.75 3.74 -3.61
C ASP A 602 -9.60 5.16 -3.04
N CYS A 603 -10.71 5.90 -2.92
CA CYS A 603 -10.74 7.20 -2.26
C CYS A 603 -10.32 7.03 -0.79
N ALA A 604 -9.26 7.75 -0.38
CA ALA A 604 -8.66 7.63 0.94
C ALA A 604 -8.35 9.00 1.55
N SER A 605 -8.19 9.06 2.88
CA SER A 605 -7.63 10.22 3.58
C SER A 605 -8.48 11.49 3.33
N THR A 606 -7.93 12.64 2.93
CA THR A 606 -8.67 13.86 2.56
C THR A 606 -9.78 13.59 1.54
N CYS A 607 -9.60 12.61 0.64
CA CYS A 607 -10.67 12.22 -0.27
C CYS A 607 -11.88 11.67 0.48
N SER A 608 -11.67 10.86 1.54
CA SER A 608 -12.75 10.34 2.38
C SER A 608 -13.54 11.47 3.04
N ILE A 609 -12.83 12.44 3.66
CA ILE A 609 -13.45 13.64 4.26
C ILE A 609 -14.27 14.40 3.19
N THR A 610 -13.68 14.65 2.03
CA THR A 610 -14.35 15.38 0.95
C THR A 610 -15.58 14.65 0.43
N SER A 611 -15.49 13.32 0.31
CA SER A 611 -16.59 12.43 -0.09
C SER A 611 -17.72 12.45 0.94
N GLU A 612 -17.41 12.36 2.24
CA GLU A 612 -18.37 12.48 3.32
C GLU A 612 -19.07 13.85 3.28
N LEU A 613 -18.33 14.96 3.15
CA LEU A 613 -18.94 16.29 3.04
C LEU A 613 -19.88 16.41 1.82
N LEU A 614 -19.44 15.95 0.64
CA LEU A 614 -20.26 16.01 -0.58
C LEU A 614 -21.52 15.12 -0.47
N ARG A 615 -21.41 13.92 0.11
CA ARG A 615 -22.54 12.97 0.18
C ARG A 615 -23.45 13.23 1.38
N LEU A 616 -22.89 13.36 2.58
CA LEU A 616 -23.63 13.44 3.83
C LEU A 616 -24.10 14.88 4.13
N ASN A 617 -23.29 15.90 3.85
CA ASN A 617 -23.69 17.29 4.10
C ASN A 617 -24.45 17.90 2.92
N ALA A 618 -24.07 17.61 1.68
CA ALA A 618 -24.72 18.17 0.49
C ALA A 618 -25.72 17.22 -0.20
N GLY A 619 -25.71 15.92 0.09
CA GLY A 619 -26.65 14.97 -0.53
C GLY A 619 -26.30 14.56 -1.97
N VAL A 620 -25.04 14.74 -2.39
CA VAL A 620 -24.59 14.34 -3.73
C VAL A 620 -24.62 12.83 -3.88
N LYS A 621 -25.05 12.36 -5.06
CA LYS A 621 -25.17 10.93 -5.37
C LYS A 621 -23.88 10.36 -5.98
N SER A 622 -23.67 9.06 -5.82
CA SER A 622 -22.40 8.40 -6.11
C SER A 622 -22.52 7.19 -7.04
N VAL A 623 -21.55 7.05 -7.93
CA VAL A 623 -21.36 5.89 -8.81
C VAL A 623 -19.99 5.28 -8.53
N VAL A 624 -19.93 3.97 -8.32
CA VAL A 624 -18.68 3.22 -8.14
C VAL A 624 -18.54 2.11 -9.17
N PHE A 625 -17.31 1.89 -9.63
CA PHE A 625 -17.00 0.81 -10.56
C PHE A 625 -16.18 -0.33 -9.91
N GLY A 626 -16.44 -1.56 -10.35
CA GLY A 626 -15.67 -2.75 -10.02
C GLY A 626 -16.22 -3.57 -8.84
N GLY A 627 -15.31 -3.92 -7.92
CA GLY A 627 -15.49 -4.81 -6.79
C GLY A 627 -15.28 -6.28 -7.17
N ARG A 628 -15.38 -7.17 -6.18
CA ARG A 628 -15.35 -8.62 -6.42
C ARG A 628 -16.47 -9.03 -7.40
N PRO A 629 -16.28 -10.12 -8.18
CA PRO A 629 -17.26 -10.60 -9.15
C PRO A 629 -18.46 -11.27 -8.45
N ARG A 630 -19.25 -10.47 -7.75
CA ARG A 630 -20.47 -10.86 -7.02
C ARG A 630 -21.56 -9.82 -7.20
N ALA A 631 -22.81 -10.25 -7.15
CA ALA A 631 -23.94 -9.34 -7.01
C ALA A 631 -23.90 -8.64 -5.63
N GLY A 632 -24.41 -7.42 -5.53
CA GLY A 632 -24.47 -6.67 -4.28
C GLY A 632 -23.82 -5.29 -4.36
N PRO A 633 -23.89 -4.52 -3.26
CA PRO A 633 -23.32 -3.18 -3.20
C PRO A 633 -21.78 -3.20 -3.18
N GLN A 634 -21.19 -2.02 -3.34
CA GLN A 634 -19.77 -1.74 -3.12
C GLN A 634 -19.66 -0.39 -2.44
N GLN A 635 -18.70 -0.23 -1.53
CA GLN A 635 -18.45 1.05 -0.85
C GLN A 635 -17.82 2.07 -1.80
N THR A 636 -18.17 3.35 -1.62
CA THR A 636 -17.54 4.45 -2.37
C THR A 636 -16.13 4.75 -1.87
N ILE A 637 -15.93 4.57 -0.56
CA ILE A 637 -14.69 4.87 0.16
C ILE A 637 -14.24 3.58 0.83
N GLY A 638 -13.20 2.97 0.27
CA GLY A 638 -12.54 1.81 0.83
C GLY A 638 -11.09 2.05 1.18
N GLY A 639 -10.53 3.21 0.87
CA GLY A 639 -9.27 3.66 1.45
C GLY A 639 -9.40 4.00 2.94
N VAL A 640 -8.30 4.42 3.56
CA VAL A 640 -8.32 4.85 4.97
C VAL A 640 -9.25 6.05 5.17
N LYS A 641 -10.11 5.99 6.20
CA LYS A 641 -11.02 7.10 6.58
C LYS A 641 -10.56 7.93 7.78
N GLY A 642 -9.36 7.66 8.29
CA GLY A 642 -8.69 8.50 9.29
C GLY A 642 -8.55 9.95 8.81
N SER A 643 -8.77 10.91 9.71
CA SER A 643 -8.79 12.33 9.39
C SER A 643 -7.44 13.02 9.54
N GLN A 644 -6.45 12.36 10.16
CA GLN A 644 -5.09 12.89 10.33
C GLN A 644 -4.08 11.78 10.61
N VAL A 645 -2.87 11.92 10.08
CA VAL A 645 -1.77 10.99 10.27
C VAL A 645 -0.61 11.71 10.96
N TYR A 646 -0.01 11.09 11.97
CA TYR A 646 1.30 11.51 12.47
C TYR A 646 2.34 10.47 12.13
N LYS A 647 3.47 10.93 11.58
CA LYS A 647 4.69 10.12 11.48
C LYS A 647 5.32 10.01 12.86
N TYR A 648 6.13 8.98 13.08
CA TYR A 648 6.87 8.82 14.34
C TYR A 648 7.77 10.01 14.62
N SER A 649 8.31 10.65 13.56
CA SER A 649 9.07 11.88 13.66
C SER A 649 8.27 13.05 14.24
N ASP A 650 6.98 13.13 13.91
CA ASP A 650 6.11 14.24 14.31
C ASP A 650 5.81 14.13 15.81
N ILE A 651 5.47 12.91 16.27
CA ILE A 651 5.28 12.61 17.69
C ILE A 651 6.57 12.90 18.47
N LEU A 652 7.73 12.46 17.97
CA LEU A 652 9.02 12.74 18.59
C LEU A 652 9.32 14.24 18.67
N TRP A 653 8.96 15.00 17.65
CA TRP A 653 9.15 16.45 17.60
C TRP A 653 8.37 17.17 18.70
N PHE A 654 7.12 16.78 18.95
CA PHE A 654 6.30 17.31 20.05
C PHE A 654 6.85 16.88 21.43
N THR A 655 7.16 15.60 21.61
CA THR A 655 7.61 15.06 22.92
C THR A 655 8.95 15.64 23.34
N SER A 656 9.87 15.84 22.40
CA SER A 656 11.19 16.43 22.66
C SER A 656 11.07 17.88 23.15
N ARG A 657 10.12 18.66 22.63
CA ARG A 657 9.88 20.05 23.06
C ARG A 657 9.16 20.13 24.38
N ALA A 658 8.07 19.40 24.53
CA ALA A 658 7.29 19.36 25.77
C ALA A 658 8.14 18.91 26.96
N SER A 659 9.10 17.99 26.76
CA SER A 659 10.03 17.54 27.80
C SER A 659 10.86 18.68 28.42
N ASN A 660 11.11 19.76 27.66
CA ASN A 660 11.86 20.94 28.11
C ASN A 660 10.97 22.00 28.78
N TRP A 661 9.63 21.82 28.78
CA TRP A 661 8.68 22.83 29.26
C TRP A 661 7.98 22.45 30.56
N THR A 662 8.00 21.18 30.92
CA THR A 662 7.48 20.69 32.19
C THR A 662 8.62 20.45 33.17
N ASP A 663 8.34 20.55 34.47
CA ASP A 663 9.21 20.06 35.56
C ASP A 663 8.62 18.87 36.31
N ASP A 664 7.42 18.44 35.93
CA ASP A 664 6.78 17.27 36.52
C ASP A 664 7.53 15.98 36.15
N ALA A 665 8.00 15.27 37.17
CA ALA A 665 8.83 14.09 36.98
C ALA A 665 8.07 12.93 36.30
N ALA A 666 6.77 12.78 36.57
CA ALA A 666 5.96 11.74 35.95
C ALA A 666 5.75 12.02 34.45
N THR A 667 5.41 13.26 34.10
CA THR A 667 5.28 13.73 32.71
C THR A 667 6.59 13.56 31.96
N LYS A 668 7.73 13.97 32.52
CA LYS A 668 9.06 13.73 31.92
C LYS A 668 9.32 12.25 31.68
N ALA A 669 8.96 11.38 32.63
CA ALA A 669 9.14 9.94 32.48
C ALA A 669 8.27 9.33 31.37
N ILE A 670 7.06 9.86 31.15
CA ILE A 670 6.19 9.46 30.02
C ILE A 670 6.83 9.90 28.70
N LEU A 671 7.18 11.19 28.57
CA LEU A 671 7.73 11.75 27.33
C LEU A 671 9.10 11.15 26.96
N ALA A 672 9.91 10.77 27.95
CA ALA A 672 11.21 10.13 27.72
C ALA A 672 11.13 8.72 27.12
N LYS A 673 9.94 8.11 27.03
CA LYS A 673 9.74 6.83 26.33
C LYS A 673 9.90 6.96 24.82
N TYR A 674 9.60 8.14 24.27
CA TYR A 674 9.65 8.40 22.83
C TYR A 674 11.10 8.66 22.40
N THR A 675 11.67 7.73 21.63
CA THR A 675 13.06 7.81 21.17
C THR A 675 13.14 7.90 19.66
N ASP A 676 14.22 8.51 19.15
CA ASP A 676 14.53 8.51 17.73
C ASP A 676 14.68 7.09 17.18
N ILE A 677 13.85 6.77 16.19
CA ILE A 677 13.81 5.46 15.52
C ILE A 677 14.64 5.44 14.22
N THR A 678 15.07 6.60 13.74
CA THR A 678 15.89 6.71 12.52
C THR A 678 17.25 5.99 12.59
N PRO A 679 17.90 5.79 13.76
CA PRO A 679 19.09 4.93 13.85
C PRO A 679 18.83 3.47 13.47
N PHE A 680 17.57 3.03 13.48
CA PHE A 680 17.18 1.72 13.00
C PHE A 680 16.83 1.71 11.51
N ARG A 681 16.91 2.85 10.80
CA ARG A 681 16.47 2.99 9.40
C ARG A 681 15.00 2.56 9.21
N ILE A 682 14.19 2.82 10.22
CA ILE A 682 12.76 2.57 10.23
C ILE A 682 12.06 3.91 10.24
N ALA A 683 11.00 4.02 9.44
CA ALA A 683 10.04 5.09 9.50
C ALA A 683 8.64 4.49 9.48
N GLY A 684 7.69 5.22 10.05
CA GLY A 684 6.31 4.78 10.07
C GLY A 684 5.40 5.91 10.51
N SER A 685 4.12 5.61 10.47
CA SER A 685 3.08 6.51 10.94
C SER A 685 1.92 5.73 11.55
N VAL A 686 1.01 6.48 12.14
CA VAL A 686 -0.21 6.01 12.79
C VAL A 686 -1.37 6.93 12.40
N ASN A 687 -2.56 6.35 12.28
CA ASN A 687 -3.80 7.12 12.23
C ASN A 687 -4.10 7.64 13.62
N VAL A 688 -3.97 8.95 13.81
CA VAL A 688 -4.04 9.56 15.14
C VAL A 688 -5.38 10.23 15.44
N ARG A 689 -6.21 10.44 14.40
CA ARG A 689 -7.45 11.19 14.52
C ARG A 689 -8.59 10.49 13.79
N ASP A 690 -9.51 9.93 14.58
CA ASP A 690 -10.74 9.35 14.07
C ASP A 690 -11.63 10.44 13.47
N GLN A 691 -12.15 10.20 12.28
CA GLN A 691 -13.30 10.92 11.74
C GLN A 691 -14.58 10.29 12.30
N ILE A 692 -15.53 11.11 12.78
CA ILE A 692 -16.82 10.67 13.31
C ILE A 692 -17.93 11.31 12.47
N VAL A 693 -18.70 10.49 11.75
CA VAL A 693 -19.83 10.98 10.97
C VAL A 693 -21.03 11.28 11.87
N ARG A 694 -21.93 12.16 11.42
CA ARG A 694 -23.04 12.70 12.21
C ARG A 694 -23.94 11.64 12.86
N ASP A 695 -24.18 10.53 12.17
CA ASP A 695 -25.04 9.45 12.68
C ASP A 695 -24.39 8.61 13.78
N HIS A 696 -23.08 8.79 14.02
CA HIS A 696 -22.27 8.05 14.99
C HIS A 696 -21.65 8.95 16.08
N LEU A 697 -22.17 10.17 16.27
CA LEU A 697 -21.70 11.06 17.34
C LEU A 697 -22.00 10.50 18.74
N ASP A 698 -23.10 9.76 18.89
CA ASP A 698 -23.55 9.20 20.18
C ASP A 698 -22.83 7.90 20.55
N ASP A 699 -22.65 6.99 19.58
CA ASP A 699 -21.97 5.70 19.80
C ASP A 699 -20.44 5.78 19.65
N GLY A 700 -19.96 6.87 19.03
CA GLY A 700 -18.55 7.14 18.82
C GLY A 700 -17.88 6.20 17.82
N THR A 701 -18.61 5.54 16.93
CA THR A 701 -18.03 4.63 15.93
C THR A 701 -17.22 5.43 14.90
N PRO A 702 -15.90 5.18 14.74
CA PRO A 702 -15.10 5.82 13.71
C PRO A 702 -15.59 5.48 12.31
N SER A 703 -15.52 6.43 11.38
CA SER A 703 -15.99 6.26 10.00
C SER A 703 -15.39 5.04 9.29
N GLN A 704 -14.17 4.64 9.66
CA GLN A 704 -13.50 3.40 9.22
C GLN A 704 -14.38 2.15 9.37
N PHE A 705 -15.21 2.09 10.40
CA PHE A 705 -16.09 0.94 10.69
C PHE A 705 -17.54 1.17 10.25
N VAL A 706 -17.81 2.28 9.54
CA VAL A 706 -19.11 2.62 8.99
C VAL A 706 -19.13 2.30 7.51
N ALA A 707 -20.01 1.38 7.10
CA ALA A 707 -20.15 1.01 5.71
C ALA A 707 -20.83 2.12 4.90
N GLU A 708 -20.21 2.56 3.81
CA GLU A 708 -20.71 3.66 2.98
C GLU A 708 -20.87 3.23 1.51
N TYR A 709 -21.98 2.54 1.23
CA TYR A 709 -22.29 2.03 -0.10
C TYR A 709 -22.62 3.13 -1.11
N ALA A 710 -22.19 2.91 -2.36
CA ALA A 710 -22.55 3.79 -3.46
C ALA A 710 -24.05 3.69 -3.81
N ASP A 711 -24.64 4.79 -4.32
CA ASP A 711 -26.02 4.77 -4.80
C ASP A 711 -26.17 3.90 -6.07
N CYS A 712 -25.10 3.77 -6.86
CA CYS A 712 -25.03 2.95 -8.05
C CYS A 712 -23.68 2.24 -8.14
N ARG A 713 -23.70 0.91 -8.20
CA ARG A 713 -22.52 0.10 -8.52
C ARG A 713 -22.59 -0.37 -9.97
N ARG A 714 -21.48 -0.28 -10.69
CA ARG A 714 -21.33 -0.81 -12.05
C ARG A 714 -20.10 -1.70 -12.19
N PHE A 715 -20.17 -2.68 -13.08
CA PHE A 715 -19.00 -3.40 -13.53
C PHE A 715 -18.28 -2.63 -14.62
N TRP A 716 -16.95 -2.75 -14.64
CA TRP A 716 -16.13 -2.28 -15.76
C TRP A 716 -16.54 -3.01 -17.04
N THR A 717 -16.50 -2.32 -18.17
CA THR A 717 -16.69 -2.91 -19.51
C THR A 717 -15.45 -2.64 -20.36
N LYS A 718 -15.30 -3.36 -21.48
CA LYS A 718 -14.15 -3.16 -22.38
C LYS A 718 -13.96 -1.69 -22.81
N PRO A 719 -14.99 -0.94 -23.28
CA PRO A 719 -14.82 0.48 -23.61
C PRO A 719 -14.28 1.32 -22.45
N MET A 720 -14.69 1.03 -21.22
CA MET A 720 -14.24 1.73 -20.01
C MET A 720 -12.80 1.40 -19.62
N ILE A 721 -12.34 0.17 -19.88
CA ILE A 721 -10.95 -0.24 -19.66
C ILE A 721 -10.01 0.48 -20.64
N ASP A 722 -10.48 0.73 -21.87
CA ASP A 722 -9.67 1.30 -22.93
C ASP A 722 -9.69 2.83 -22.97
N ASP A 723 -10.78 3.47 -22.52
CA ASP A 723 -10.94 4.93 -22.55
C ASP A 723 -11.64 5.45 -21.28
N ILE A 724 -10.93 6.32 -20.55
CA ILE A 724 -11.45 6.97 -19.34
C ILE A 724 -12.74 7.78 -19.60
N GLN A 725 -12.92 8.31 -20.82
CA GLN A 725 -14.13 9.04 -21.17
C GLN A 725 -15.38 8.15 -21.17
N GLU A 726 -15.24 6.86 -21.48
CA GLU A 726 -16.36 5.92 -21.42
C GLU A 726 -16.77 5.63 -19.96
N VAL A 727 -15.84 5.73 -19.02
CA VAL A 727 -16.12 5.68 -17.57
C VAL A 727 -16.94 6.90 -17.15
N TRP A 728 -16.51 8.10 -17.54
CA TRP A 728 -17.22 9.35 -17.23
C TRP A 728 -18.61 9.39 -17.85
N LYS A 729 -18.75 8.95 -19.11
CA LYS A 729 -20.04 8.82 -19.78
C LYS A 729 -20.94 7.84 -19.04
N ALA A 730 -20.43 6.66 -18.67
CA ALA A 730 -21.19 5.66 -17.94
C ALA A 730 -21.67 6.17 -16.56
N ALA A 731 -20.81 6.89 -15.84
CA ALA A 731 -21.16 7.54 -14.58
C ALA A 731 -22.25 8.60 -14.77
N ALA A 732 -22.09 9.47 -15.78
CA ALA A 732 -23.07 10.51 -16.10
C ALA A 732 -24.43 9.93 -16.51
N GLN A 733 -24.44 8.86 -17.32
CA GLN A 733 -25.67 8.19 -17.72
C GLN A 733 -26.43 7.58 -16.53
N SER A 734 -25.72 6.91 -15.63
CA SER A 734 -26.36 6.35 -14.43
C SER A 734 -26.79 7.43 -13.43
N GLY A 735 -26.02 8.50 -13.29
CA GLY A 735 -26.29 9.56 -12.31
C GLY A 735 -27.35 10.59 -12.73
N PHE A 736 -27.48 10.87 -14.04
CA PHE A 736 -28.37 11.91 -14.57
C PHE A 736 -29.48 11.40 -15.48
N HIS A 737 -29.34 10.21 -16.07
CA HIS A 737 -30.25 9.68 -17.10
C HIS A 737 -30.87 8.33 -16.74
N ASN A 738 -30.82 7.94 -15.46
CA ASN A 738 -31.45 6.72 -14.93
C ASN A 738 -30.96 5.42 -15.62
N ALA A 739 -29.74 5.42 -16.19
CA ALA A 739 -29.19 4.19 -16.76
C ALA A 739 -28.95 3.14 -15.67
N ASP A 740 -29.23 1.88 -16.00
CA ASP A 740 -29.21 0.78 -15.05
C ASP A 740 -27.84 0.58 -14.39
N CYS A 741 -27.89 0.13 -13.13
CA CYS A 741 -26.74 -0.22 -12.31
C CYS A 741 -26.75 -1.73 -12.06
N ASN A 742 -25.58 -2.34 -11.90
CA ASN A 742 -25.48 -3.76 -11.51
C ASN A 742 -25.98 -3.97 -10.07
N TRP A 743 -25.92 -2.91 -9.25
CA TRP A 743 -26.62 -2.83 -7.97
C TRP A 743 -27.00 -1.38 -7.66
N GLY A 744 -28.13 -1.19 -6.98
CA GLY A 744 -28.65 0.14 -6.63
C GLY A 744 -29.33 0.81 -7.82
N GLY A 745 -29.29 2.13 -7.87
CA GLY A 745 -29.89 2.93 -8.93
C GLY A 745 -30.20 4.35 -8.48
N ILE A 746 -29.81 5.33 -9.28
CA ILE A 746 -30.10 6.74 -9.03
C ILE A 746 -31.33 7.11 -9.84
N LYS A 747 -32.47 7.32 -9.18
CA LYS A 747 -33.70 7.77 -9.82
C LYS A 747 -33.79 9.29 -9.75
N ARG A 748 -33.60 9.95 -10.89
CA ARG A 748 -33.91 11.37 -11.08
C ARG A 748 -35.29 11.47 -11.72
N THR A 749 -36.23 12.09 -11.02
CA THR A 749 -37.43 12.63 -11.69
C THR A 749 -36.98 13.78 -12.57
N SER A 750 -37.54 13.89 -13.78
CA SER A 750 -37.31 15.04 -14.65
C SER A 750 -37.87 16.32 -14.00
N SER A 751 -37.16 16.90 -13.03
CA SER A 751 -37.49 18.21 -12.49
C SER A 751 -37.07 19.26 -13.52
N ALA A 752 -38.06 19.97 -14.05
CA ALA A 752 -37.92 20.97 -15.10
C ALA A 752 -37.31 22.30 -14.62
N GLN A 753 -36.55 22.30 -13.53
CA GLN A 753 -35.87 23.49 -13.03
C GLN A 753 -34.39 23.19 -12.88
N SER A 754 -33.67 23.22 -14.00
CA SER A 754 -32.24 23.47 -13.94
C SER A 754 -32.04 24.77 -13.15
N PHE A 755 -31.06 24.78 -12.24
CA PHE A 755 -30.74 26.00 -11.52
C PHE A 755 -30.34 27.07 -12.55
N ALA A 756 -31.24 28.01 -12.76
CA ALA A 756 -31.09 29.18 -13.60
C ALA A 756 -30.94 30.39 -12.69
N GLN A 757 -29.96 30.37 -11.76
CA GLN A 757 -29.33 31.66 -11.43
C GLN A 757 -28.75 32.22 -12.73
N SER A 758 -28.79 33.54 -12.87
CA SER A 758 -28.38 34.28 -14.08
C SER A 758 -27.04 33.79 -14.60
N ARG A 759 -27.09 32.78 -15.48
CA ARG A 759 -25.90 32.21 -16.09
C ARG A 759 -25.31 33.34 -16.92
N PRO A 760 -24.02 33.65 -16.79
CA PRO A 760 -23.39 34.63 -17.65
C PRO A 760 -23.74 34.28 -19.09
N VAL A 761 -24.26 35.27 -19.84
CA VAL A 761 -24.57 35.11 -21.26
C VAL A 761 -23.33 34.53 -21.95
N PRO A 762 -23.46 33.56 -22.87
CA PRO A 762 -22.33 33.04 -23.63
C PRO A 762 -21.50 34.20 -24.20
N GLY A 763 -20.29 34.37 -23.68
CA GLY A 763 -19.38 35.47 -23.99
C GLY A 763 -18.06 34.97 -24.57
N SER A 764 -17.09 35.88 -24.75
CA SER A 764 -15.71 35.51 -25.11
C SER A 764 -15.11 34.54 -24.09
N THR A 765 -14.23 33.65 -24.54
CA THR A 765 -13.49 32.70 -23.68
C THR A 765 -12.99 33.39 -22.41
N PRO A 766 -13.32 32.88 -21.21
CA PRO A 766 -12.87 33.50 -19.96
C PRO A 766 -11.34 33.53 -19.91
N THR A 767 -10.79 34.68 -19.51
CA THR A 767 -9.38 34.74 -19.09
C THR A 767 -9.28 34.02 -17.74
N PHE A 768 -8.76 32.80 -17.76
CA PHE A 768 -8.56 32.01 -16.55
C PHE A 768 -7.51 32.66 -15.66
N ILE A 769 -7.88 32.93 -14.41
CA ILE A 769 -7.00 33.56 -13.43
C ILE A 769 -5.83 32.64 -13.08
N SER A 770 -6.02 31.32 -13.17
CA SER A 770 -5.03 30.29 -12.85
C SER A 770 -3.75 30.37 -13.69
N TYR A 771 -3.80 31.00 -14.87
CA TYR A 771 -2.61 31.22 -15.70
C TYR A 771 -1.72 32.37 -15.22
N THR A 772 -2.23 33.20 -14.30
CA THR A 772 -1.57 34.43 -13.86
C THR A 772 -1.35 34.50 -12.35
N VAL A 773 -1.81 33.51 -11.59
CA VAL A 773 -1.59 33.45 -10.14
C VAL A 773 -0.11 33.22 -9.82
N ASP A 774 0.35 33.82 -8.73
CA ASP A 774 1.69 33.57 -8.20
C ASP A 774 1.73 32.21 -7.50
N LYS A 775 2.30 31.22 -8.19
CA LYS A 775 2.42 29.84 -7.71
C LYS A 775 3.55 29.65 -6.70
N THR A 776 4.42 30.64 -6.51
CA THR A 776 5.59 30.57 -5.61
C THR A 776 5.23 30.82 -4.15
N SER A 777 4.05 31.39 -3.90
CA SER A 777 3.47 31.60 -2.57
C SER A 777 2.89 30.31 -1.96
N ASN A 778 3.65 29.21 -2.01
CA ASN A 778 3.25 27.92 -1.45
C ASN A 778 3.71 27.78 0.01
N PRO A 779 2.93 27.13 0.90
CA PRO A 779 3.37 26.87 2.27
C PRO A 779 4.67 26.06 2.35
N GLU A 780 5.38 26.17 3.47
CA GLU A 780 6.64 25.45 3.73
C GLU A 780 6.36 23.96 4.04
N VAL A 781 5.93 23.20 3.03
CA VAL A 781 5.49 21.79 3.14
C VAL A 781 6.58 20.80 3.60
N GLN A 782 7.82 21.26 3.80
CA GLN A 782 8.93 20.45 4.31
C GLN A 782 9.09 20.57 5.83
N ASP A 783 8.46 21.58 6.46
CA ASP A 783 8.47 21.72 7.90
C ASP A 783 7.66 20.58 8.54
N ILE A 784 8.27 19.91 9.51
CA ILE A 784 7.68 18.73 10.16
C ILE A 784 6.43 19.10 10.96
N ALA A 785 6.40 20.28 11.58
CA ALA A 785 5.25 20.71 12.36
C ALA A 785 4.10 21.09 11.42
N TRP A 786 4.38 21.83 10.35
CA TRP A 786 3.41 22.11 9.30
C TRP A 786 2.77 20.83 8.76
N ARG A 787 3.57 19.81 8.44
CA ARG A 787 3.05 18.52 7.95
C ARG A 787 2.17 17.82 8.96
N ALA A 788 2.55 17.82 10.24
CA ALA A 788 1.73 17.21 11.29
C ALA A 788 0.32 17.82 11.31
N HIS A 789 0.18 19.12 11.10
CA HIS A 789 -1.12 19.81 11.14
C HIS A 789 -1.94 19.66 9.85
N HIS A 790 -1.30 19.74 8.69
CA HIS A 790 -2.03 19.92 7.43
C HIS A 790 -2.15 18.64 6.59
N LEU A 791 -1.43 17.57 6.94
CA LEU A 791 -1.28 16.39 6.09
C LEU A 791 -2.05 15.16 6.61
N VAL A 792 -2.63 14.41 5.67
CA VAL A 792 -3.28 13.10 5.92
C VAL A 792 -2.68 12.03 5.00
N GLU A 793 -1.39 12.10 4.69
CA GLU A 793 -0.76 11.27 3.65
C GLU A 793 -0.86 9.76 3.97
N ALA A 794 -1.59 9.02 3.12
CA ALA A 794 -1.37 7.58 2.97
C ALA A 794 -0.19 7.35 2.01
N PRO A 795 0.62 6.29 2.16
CA PRO A 795 1.68 5.96 1.22
C PRO A 795 1.11 5.88 -0.18
N LYS A 796 1.69 6.67 -1.09
CA LYS A 796 1.42 6.53 -2.51
C LYS A 796 1.88 5.14 -2.93
N LEU A 797 1.07 4.45 -3.74
CA LEU A 797 1.49 3.20 -4.39
C LEU A 797 2.65 3.52 -5.35
N GLU A 798 3.88 3.40 -4.89
CA GLU A 798 5.07 3.55 -5.74
C GLU A 798 5.13 2.37 -6.75
N GLY A 799 5.33 2.70 -8.03
CA GLY A 799 5.37 1.74 -9.16
C GLY A 799 6.67 0.95 -9.35
#